data_AF-A0A1S4E2A5-F1
#
_entry.id   AF-A0A1S4E2A5-F1
#
_cell.length_a   1.000
_cell.length_b   1.000
_cell.length_c   1.000
_cell.angle_alpha   90.00
_cell.angle_beta   90.00
_cell.angle_gamma   90.00
#
_symmetry.space_group_name_H-M   'P 1'
#
loop_
_entity.id
_entity.type
_entity.pdbx_description
1 polymer ?
#
loop_
_entity_poly.entity_id
_entity_poly.type
_entity_poly.pdbx_seq_one_letter_code
_entity_poly.pdbx_strand_id
1 'polypeptide(L)'
;MDLEGTDGRERGEDDTTFEKQSALFALAVSDIVLINIWCHDIGREHAANRPLLKTVFEVMMRLFSPRKTTLLFVIRDKTKTPFQHLESILREDIQKIWKAVHKPDSLKDTPLSEFFNVEIFALSSYEEKERKFKEEVAQLRQRFFRSISPGGIAGDRRGVIPASGFSFSAQQIWKVIKENKDLNLPAHKVMVASVRCEEIANEKFSHLTTDERWLTLEAAVKKGPVWGFGKKLSSILEFYFNEYDTEAAFFDEEVTKAKRNQLVSRVLEFVYPSYVAMLGHLRFKTFEDFKKRLEQSMNDGEGFASTVRKCTKICMLEFDQGSADAAVQQADWNPSKFREKLCQDIDRHALSIQNEKLSGMIASYEKRLTEALSQPVRSLLEASGKDAWASIRKILQQETEITISKFSADIAGFELDKEKVDNMVQNLRNHGRNVVENRAREEANKVLMHMKDRFSTVFNHDNNSLPRTWTGEEDIKTITKDARAASLKILSVLVAIRLDEKPDTIENILTSSLMNEGVASSGSSFDLLASSTWEKVSENDTLITPVQCKSLWRQFKAETEYMVTQAITAQEAYKRRNNWLPPPWAILAMFILGFNEIMLLLRNPLYFVIIFVVYLLSKALWIQMDIGRAFQSGPFVGLLSISSQLLPSIMNLLKRLTEEAHVYTNPQPTIPASSHSFRSQTLQSNPDTNTILDPSAATIVESAESSNVHSCSDDEIEYSSPNVAHQKPPKI
;
A
#
# COMPACT_ATOMS: atom_id res chain seq x y z
N MET A 1 -25.32 84.53 9.74
CA MET A 1 -25.84 83.23 9.32
C MET A 1 -26.98 82.92 10.26
N ASP A 2 -28.16 82.68 9.71
CA ASP A 2 -29.31 82.23 10.49
C ASP A 2 -29.42 80.71 10.34
N LEU A 3 -29.72 80.01 11.42
CA LEU A 3 -29.78 78.56 11.47
C LEU A 3 -31.19 78.16 11.90
N GLU A 4 -31.68 77.08 11.31
CA GLU A 4 -32.92 76.47 11.75
C GLU A 4 -32.84 76.11 13.25
N GLY A 5 -33.94 76.33 13.97
CA GLY A 5 -34.02 75.99 15.38
C GLY A 5 -33.86 74.48 15.61
N THR A 6 -33.16 74.13 16.68
CA THR A 6 -33.02 72.74 17.14
C THR A 6 -34.27 72.30 17.90
N ASP A 7 -34.52 70.99 17.98
CA ASP A 7 -35.68 70.39 18.67
C ASP A 7 -37.02 70.78 18.01
N GLY A 8 -37.01 70.84 16.68
CA GLY A 8 -38.16 71.20 15.85
C GLY A 8 -39.05 69.99 15.53
N ARG A 9 -40.36 70.13 15.74
CA ARG A 9 -41.35 69.07 15.40
C ARG A 9 -41.32 68.67 13.92
N GLU A 10 -40.98 69.60 13.03
CA GLU A 10 -41.11 69.45 11.58
C GLU A 10 -40.20 68.35 11.00
N ARG A 11 -39.10 68.03 11.68
CA ARG A 11 -38.12 67.02 11.24
C ARG A 11 -38.22 65.67 11.97
N GLY A 12 -39.07 65.56 13.00
CA GLY A 12 -39.30 64.33 13.76
C GLY A 12 -38.09 63.87 14.60
N GLU A 13 -38.20 62.69 15.23
CA GLU A 13 -37.14 62.10 16.08
C GLU A 13 -35.91 61.62 15.28
N ASP A 14 -36.05 61.46 13.96
CA ASP A 14 -35.08 60.75 13.12
C ASP A 14 -34.00 61.67 12.51
N ASP A 15 -34.16 63.00 12.52
CA ASP A 15 -33.22 63.93 11.87
C ASP A 15 -32.31 64.71 12.84
N THR A 16 -31.92 64.09 13.97
CA THR A 16 -30.89 64.67 14.87
C THR A 16 -29.54 64.84 14.16
N THR A 17 -29.33 64.18 13.02
CA THR A 17 -28.14 64.30 12.19
C THR A 17 -28.05 65.69 11.57
N PHE A 18 -29.12 66.24 11.00
CA PHE A 18 -29.08 67.59 10.44
C PHE A 18 -28.82 68.65 11.51
N GLU A 19 -29.41 68.53 12.70
CA GLU A 19 -29.16 69.45 13.82
C GLU A 19 -27.69 69.45 14.25
N LYS A 20 -27.08 68.25 14.40
CA LYS A 20 -25.66 68.10 14.71
C LYS A 20 -24.77 68.67 13.61
N GLN A 21 -25.09 68.41 12.33
CA GLN A 21 -24.32 68.89 11.18
C GLN A 21 -24.38 70.41 11.03
N SER A 22 -25.57 71.00 11.12
CA SER A 22 -25.79 72.45 11.02
C SER A 22 -25.16 73.22 12.18
N ALA A 23 -25.30 72.72 13.42
CA ALA A 23 -24.66 73.32 14.61
C ALA A 23 -23.13 73.23 14.54
N LEU A 24 -22.57 72.10 14.11
CA LEU A 24 -21.13 71.94 13.91
C LEU A 24 -20.61 72.85 12.80
N PHE A 25 -21.34 72.97 11.69
CA PHE A 25 -20.99 73.86 10.60
C PHE A 25 -20.96 75.32 11.05
N ALA A 26 -21.96 75.73 11.82
CA ALA A 26 -22.02 77.07 12.39
C ALA A 26 -20.84 77.38 13.30
N LEU A 27 -20.45 76.41 14.15
CA LEU A 27 -19.32 76.55 15.05
C LEU A 27 -17.97 76.59 14.31
N ALA A 28 -17.83 75.81 13.24
CA ALA A 28 -16.59 75.74 12.46
C ALA A 28 -16.33 76.99 11.62
N VAL A 29 -17.39 77.62 11.09
CA VAL A 29 -17.28 78.73 10.13
C VAL A 29 -17.31 80.11 10.80
N SER A 30 -17.95 80.24 11.97
CA SER A 30 -18.22 81.55 12.60
C SER A 30 -17.15 81.98 13.61
N ASP A 31 -16.83 83.27 13.67
CA ASP A 31 -16.01 83.85 14.75
C ASP A 31 -16.79 84.02 16.06
N ILE A 32 -18.10 84.30 15.93
CA ILE A 32 -19.03 84.46 17.05
C ILE A 32 -20.25 83.59 16.75
N VAL A 33 -20.60 82.70 17.67
CA VAL A 33 -21.84 81.92 17.63
C VAL A 33 -22.76 82.46 18.71
N LEU A 34 -23.92 82.98 18.28
CA LEU A 34 -24.95 83.45 19.18
C LEU A 34 -25.85 82.27 19.56
N ILE A 35 -25.85 81.90 20.83
CA ILE A 35 -26.70 80.83 21.38
C ILE A 35 -27.88 81.51 22.09
N ASN A 36 -29.03 81.49 21.44
CA ASN A 36 -30.25 82.09 21.95
C ASN A 36 -30.98 81.08 22.85
N ILE A 37 -31.10 81.37 24.15
CA ILE A 37 -31.72 80.47 25.14
C ILE A 37 -32.77 81.22 25.96
N TRP A 38 -33.90 80.60 26.27
CA TRP A 38 -34.89 81.17 27.16
C TRP A 38 -34.44 81.07 28.63
N CYS A 39 -34.74 82.09 29.45
CA CYS A 39 -34.35 82.11 30.85
C CYS A 39 -34.86 80.90 31.65
N HIS A 40 -35.98 80.30 31.26
CA HIS A 40 -36.59 79.14 31.93
C HIS A 40 -36.01 77.78 31.50
N ASP A 41 -35.27 77.74 30.39
CA ASP A 41 -34.59 76.52 29.92
C ASP A 41 -33.20 76.35 30.55
N ILE A 42 -32.67 77.42 31.16
CA ILE A 42 -31.43 77.36 31.94
C ILE A 42 -31.58 76.35 33.08
N GLY A 43 -30.71 75.34 33.11
CA GLY A 43 -30.72 74.25 34.08
C GLY A 43 -31.44 72.97 33.63
N ARG A 44 -32.04 72.93 32.43
CA ARG A 44 -32.62 71.72 31.83
C ARG A 44 -31.61 71.01 30.92
N GLU A 45 -31.60 69.68 30.91
CA GLU A 45 -30.61 68.92 30.13
C GLU A 45 -30.85 69.02 28.61
N HIS A 46 -32.05 68.67 28.16
CA HIS A 46 -32.41 68.67 26.73
C HIS A 46 -32.78 70.05 26.20
N ALA A 47 -33.60 70.82 26.94
CA ALA A 47 -34.04 72.15 26.49
C ALA A 47 -32.92 73.20 26.44
N ALA A 48 -31.84 73.04 27.24
CA ALA A 48 -30.63 73.87 27.10
C ALA A 48 -29.64 73.32 26.06
N ASN A 49 -30.03 72.30 25.28
CA ASN A 49 -29.23 71.67 24.23
C ASN A 49 -27.85 71.14 24.70
N ARG A 50 -27.75 70.68 25.96
CA ARG A 50 -26.47 70.18 26.50
C ARG A 50 -25.94 68.96 25.74
N PRO A 51 -26.76 67.96 25.36
CA PRO A 51 -26.30 66.82 24.58
C PRO A 51 -25.76 67.23 23.20
N LEU A 52 -26.45 68.16 22.52
CA LEU A 52 -26.03 68.67 21.22
C LEU A 52 -24.68 69.39 21.32
N LEU A 53 -24.52 70.29 22.30
CA LEU A 53 -23.26 71.00 22.53
C LEU A 53 -22.11 70.03 22.85
N LYS A 54 -22.38 68.98 23.64
CA LYS A 54 -21.39 67.94 23.94
C LYS A 54 -20.90 67.26 22.65
N THR A 55 -21.82 66.77 21.82
CA THR A 55 -21.48 66.10 20.54
C THR A 55 -20.75 67.05 19.59
N VAL A 56 -21.22 68.30 19.46
CA VAL A 56 -20.60 69.29 18.57
C VAL A 56 -19.19 69.64 19.03
N PHE A 57 -18.95 69.84 20.33
CA PHE A 57 -17.59 70.10 20.84
C PHE A 57 -16.66 68.91 20.62
N GLU A 58 -17.14 67.69 20.84
CA GLU A 58 -16.37 66.47 20.61
C GLU A 58 -15.92 66.34 19.15
N VAL A 59 -16.85 66.50 18.22
CA VAL A 59 -16.56 66.35 16.79
C VAL A 59 -15.74 67.52 16.27
N MET A 60 -15.99 68.75 16.75
CA MET A 60 -15.19 69.93 16.40
C MET A 60 -13.71 69.74 16.72
N MET A 61 -13.39 69.22 17.91
CA MET A 61 -12.00 68.97 18.32
C MET A 61 -11.30 67.89 17.50
N ARG A 62 -12.05 66.92 16.98
CA ARG A 62 -11.50 65.83 16.15
C ARG A 62 -11.28 66.26 14.71
N LEU A 63 -12.21 67.05 14.14
CA LEU A 63 -12.22 67.38 12.71
C LEU A 63 -11.49 68.66 12.36
N PHE A 64 -11.43 69.63 13.27
CA PHE A 64 -10.93 70.97 12.97
C PHE A 64 -9.85 71.42 13.95
N SER A 65 -8.89 72.19 13.43
CA SER A 65 -7.81 72.77 14.25
C SER A 65 -8.36 73.83 15.22
N PRO A 66 -7.70 74.03 16.38
CA PRO A 66 -8.13 75.02 17.38
C PRO A 66 -8.20 76.43 16.78
N ARG A 67 -9.43 76.96 16.68
CA ARG A 67 -9.72 78.37 16.44
C ARG A 67 -10.53 78.90 17.60
N LYS A 68 -10.10 80.03 18.18
CA LYS A 68 -10.79 80.61 19.32
C LYS A 68 -12.11 81.25 18.89
N THR A 69 -13.22 80.57 19.17
CA THR A 69 -14.57 81.01 18.78
C THR A 69 -15.31 81.58 19.98
N THR A 70 -16.04 82.68 19.81
CA THR A 70 -16.81 83.24 20.92
C THR A 70 -18.23 82.68 20.94
N LEU A 71 -18.57 81.99 22.03
CA LEU A 71 -19.92 81.54 22.35
C LEU A 71 -20.63 82.65 23.13
N LEU A 72 -21.52 83.37 22.45
CA LEU A 72 -22.33 84.44 23.03
C LEU A 72 -23.71 83.89 23.40
N PHE A 73 -23.92 83.59 24.67
CA PHE A 73 -25.21 83.19 25.20
C PHE A 73 -26.11 84.41 25.37
N VAL A 74 -27.20 84.48 24.62
CA VAL A 74 -28.22 85.51 24.75
C VAL A 74 -29.42 84.91 25.47
N ILE A 75 -29.57 85.26 26.74
CA ILE A 75 -30.69 84.86 27.58
C ILE A 75 -31.91 85.71 27.20
N ARG A 76 -32.98 85.06 26.79
CA ARG A 76 -34.26 85.67 26.44
C ARG A 76 -35.20 85.67 27.65
N ASP A 77 -36.02 86.71 27.72
CA ASP A 77 -37.10 86.86 28.70
C ASP A 77 -36.63 86.71 30.14
N LYS A 78 -35.66 87.56 30.49
CA LYS A 78 -35.10 87.61 31.84
C LYS A 78 -36.18 87.78 32.91
N THR A 79 -36.22 86.83 33.83
CA THR A 79 -37.14 86.82 34.98
C THR A 79 -36.59 87.62 36.17
N LYS A 80 -37.16 87.45 37.37
CA LYS A 80 -36.70 88.12 38.60
C LYS A 80 -35.33 87.63 39.08
N THR A 81 -34.79 86.55 38.52
CA THR A 81 -33.49 85.99 38.90
C THR A 81 -32.33 86.96 38.58
N PRO A 82 -31.42 87.22 39.52
CA PRO A 82 -30.25 88.08 39.28
C PRO A 82 -29.38 87.56 38.13
N PHE A 83 -28.88 88.47 37.29
CA PHE A 83 -28.05 88.12 36.13
C PHE A 83 -26.77 87.36 36.54
N GLN A 84 -26.12 87.78 37.64
CA GLN A 84 -24.89 87.15 38.14
C GLN A 84 -25.07 85.64 38.43
N HIS A 85 -26.27 85.26 38.89
CA HIS A 85 -26.56 83.86 39.19
C HIS A 85 -26.76 83.05 37.91
N LEU A 86 -27.53 83.58 36.94
CA LEU A 86 -27.71 82.96 35.62
C LEU A 86 -26.38 82.84 34.87
N GLU A 87 -25.52 83.85 35.01
CA GLU A 87 -24.19 83.86 34.42
C GLU A 87 -23.31 82.74 35.01
N SER A 88 -23.29 82.59 36.35
CA SER A 88 -22.53 81.52 37.01
C SER A 88 -23.00 80.13 36.56
N ILE A 89 -24.31 79.89 36.52
CA ILE A 89 -24.89 78.59 36.12
C ILE A 89 -24.47 78.23 34.70
N LEU A 90 -24.64 79.14 33.73
CA LEU A 90 -24.28 78.86 32.34
C LEU A 90 -22.78 78.63 32.17
N ARG A 91 -21.93 79.39 32.88
CA ARG A 91 -20.47 79.18 32.84
C ARG A 91 -20.09 77.80 33.41
N GLU A 92 -20.67 77.42 34.54
CA GLU A 92 -20.47 76.10 35.13
C GLU A 92 -20.96 74.97 34.23
N ASP A 93 -22.11 75.13 33.59
CA ASP A 93 -22.69 74.10 32.72
C ASP A 93 -21.85 73.86 31.48
N ILE A 94 -21.33 74.91 30.84
CA ILE A 94 -20.41 74.78 29.70
C ILE A 94 -19.09 74.15 30.14
N GLN A 95 -18.57 74.48 31.32
CA GLN A 95 -17.39 73.81 31.86
C GLN A 95 -17.64 72.32 32.14
N LYS A 96 -18.81 71.96 32.67
CA LYS A 96 -19.21 70.55 32.89
C LYS A 96 -19.31 69.80 31.56
N ILE A 97 -19.92 70.41 30.54
CA ILE A 97 -20.00 69.84 29.18
C ILE A 97 -18.58 69.61 28.64
N TRP A 98 -17.70 70.62 28.72
CA TRP A 98 -16.31 70.51 28.27
C TRP A 98 -15.54 69.38 28.96
N LYS A 99 -15.74 69.18 30.27
CA LYS A 99 -15.12 68.07 31.01
C LYS A 99 -15.66 66.69 30.58
N ALA A 100 -16.93 66.61 30.22
CA ALA A 100 -17.59 65.36 29.82
C ALA A 100 -17.30 64.92 28.37
N VAL A 101 -16.75 65.79 27.53
CA VAL A 101 -16.35 65.50 26.14
C VAL A 101 -15.11 64.61 26.08
N HIS A 102 -15.13 63.60 25.22
CA HIS A 102 -13.97 62.74 24.98
C HIS A 102 -12.93 63.46 24.11
N LYS A 103 -11.78 63.80 24.70
CA LYS A 103 -10.69 64.55 24.03
C LYS A 103 -9.60 63.59 23.55
N PRO A 104 -9.00 63.80 22.35
CA PRO A 104 -7.81 63.06 21.92
C PRO A 104 -6.66 63.19 22.93
N ASP A 105 -5.77 62.20 22.97
CA ASP A 105 -4.67 62.12 23.95
C ASP A 105 -3.78 63.38 23.99
N SER A 106 -3.63 64.08 22.86
CA SER A 106 -2.86 65.32 22.74
C SER A 106 -3.52 66.56 23.35
N LEU A 107 -4.81 66.52 23.67
CA LEU A 107 -5.64 67.67 24.11
C LEU A 107 -6.38 67.41 25.44
N LYS A 108 -6.00 66.38 26.19
CA LYS A 108 -6.72 65.96 27.41
C LYS A 108 -6.83 67.04 28.49
N ASP A 109 -5.77 67.81 28.71
CA ASP A 109 -5.68 68.81 29.79
C ASP A 109 -5.94 70.25 29.33
N THR A 110 -6.40 70.43 28.08
CA THR A 110 -6.62 71.77 27.51
C THR A 110 -7.85 72.46 28.12
N PRO A 111 -7.71 73.69 28.67
CA PRO A 111 -8.85 74.43 29.21
C PRO A 111 -9.79 74.93 28.11
N LEU A 112 -11.07 75.07 28.45
CA LEU A 112 -12.12 75.60 27.55
C LEU A 112 -11.71 76.95 26.92
N SER A 113 -11.02 77.80 27.68
CA SER A 113 -10.61 79.15 27.29
C SER A 113 -9.60 79.20 26.13
N GLU A 114 -8.98 78.07 25.79
CA GLU A 114 -8.09 77.95 24.62
C GLU A 114 -8.89 77.85 23.31
N PHE A 115 -10.03 77.17 23.34
CA PHE A 115 -10.90 76.95 22.18
C PHE A 115 -12.08 77.92 22.10
N PHE A 116 -12.63 78.33 23.24
CA PHE A 116 -13.84 79.14 23.28
C PHE A 116 -13.71 80.33 24.24
N ASN A 117 -14.20 81.49 23.80
CA ASN A 117 -14.54 82.57 24.72
C ASN A 117 -16.04 82.47 25.05
N VAL A 118 -16.42 82.61 26.32
CA VAL A 118 -17.83 82.51 26.73
C VAL A 118 -18.30 83.87 27.24
N GLU A 119 -19.21 84.47 26.49
CA GLU A 119 -19.86 85.74 26.80
C GLU A 119 -21.34 85.52 27.05
N ILE A 120 -21.90 86.21 28.04
CA ILE A 120 -23.31 86.06 28.42
C ILE A 120 -23.96 87.44 28.41
N PHE A 121 -25.12 87.54 27.77
CA PHE A 121 -25.92 88.75 27.69
C PHE A 121 -27.38 88.39 27.97
N ALA A 122 -28.13 89.24 28.64
CA ALA A 122 -29.53 89.00 28.94
C ALA A 122 -30.42 90.10 28.38
N LEU A 123 -31.53 89.68 27.77
CA LEU A 123 -32.56 90.53 27.22
C LEU A 123 -33.84 90.38 28.07
N SER A 124 -34.46 91.51 28.38
CA SER A 124 -35.78 91.58 29.00
C SER A 124 -36.85 91.05 28.05
N SER A 125 -38.03 90.66 28.55
CA SER A 125 -39.13 90.24 27.65
C SER A 125 -39.53 91.37 26.71
N TYR A 126 -39.61 91.08 25.41
CA TYR A 126 -40.02 92.06 24.40
C TYR A 126 -41.48 92.47 24.59
N GLU A 127 -42.36 91.50 24.88
CA GLU A 127 -43.79 91.71 25.08
C GLU A 127 -44.09 92.54 26.34
N GLU A 128 -43.43 92.22 27.46
CA GLU A 128 -43.67 92.94 28.71
C GLU A 128 -42.91 94.28 28.81
N LYS A 129 -41.70 94.36 28.23
CA LYS A 129 -40.72 95.44 28.48
C LYS A 129 -40.02 95.89 27.21
N GLU A 130 -40.79 96.19 26.16
CA GLU A 130 -40.29 96.56 24.82
C GLU A 130 -39.19 97.64 24.84
N ARG A 131 -39.38 98.75 25.58
CA ARG A 131 -38.39 99.85 25.61
C ARG A 131 -37.05 99.38 26.17
N LYS A 132 -37.06 98.62 27.27
CA LYS A 132 -35.83 98.09 27.88
C LYS A 132 -35.15 97.08 26.97
N PHE A 133 -35.93 96.21 26.33
CA PHE A 133 -35.40 95.29 25.33
C PHE A 133 -34.68 96.03 24.19
N LYS A 134 -35.29 97.07 23.61
CA LYS A 134 -34.67 97.87 22.53
C LYS A 134 -33.38 98.55 23.00
N GLU A 135 -33.33 99.04 24.25
CA GLU A 135 -32.12 99.60 24.86
C GLU A 135 -31.02 98.55 25.04
N GLU A 136 -31.34 97.38 25.57
CA GLU A 136 -30.41 96.26 25.76
C GLU A 136 -29.88 95.72 24.42
N VAL A 137 -30.74 95.63 23.39
CA VAL A 137 -30.34 95.29 22.02
C VAL A 137 -29.41 96.36 21.44
N ALA A 138 -29.65 97.65 21.70
CA ALA A 138 -28.76 98.72 21.27
C ALA A 138 -27.39 98.63 21.96
N GLN A 139 -27.34 98.27 23.24
CA GLN A 139 -26.09 98.01 23.97
C GLN A 139 -25.34 96.81 23.38
N LEU A 140 -26.06 95.72 23.08
CA LEU A 140 -25.46 94.55 22.44
C LEU A 140 -24.89 94.93 21.06
N ARG A 141 -25.61 95.72 20.27
CA ARG A 141 -25.14 96.24 18.97
C ARG A 141 -23.87 97.06 19.11
N GLN A 142 -23.76 97.91 20.14
CA GLN A 142 -22.55 98.68 20.41
C GLN A 142 -21.32 97.80 20.67
N ARG A 143 -21.49 96.63 21.31
CA ARG A 143 -20.39 95.68 21.53
C ARG A 143 -19.86 95.10 20.22
N PHE A 144 -20.72 94.85 19.23
CA PHE A 144 -20.30 94.36 17.92
C PHE A 144 -19.48 95.39 17.12
N PHE A 145 -19.75 96.69 17.27
CA PHE A 145 -18.95 97.73 16.59
C PHE A 145 -17.49 97.77 17.06
N ARG A 146 -17.19 97.31 18.28
CA ARG A 146 -15.83 97.21 18.84
C ARG A 146 -15.29 95.77 18.85
N SER A 147 -15.93 94.85 18.12
CA SER A 147 -15.66 93.41 18.22
C SER A 147 -14.27 92.98 17.75
N ILE A 148 -13.70 93.67 16.76
CA ILE A 148 -12.43 93.30 16.10
C ILE A 148 -11.20 93.85 16.84
N SER A 149 -11.40 94.76 17.80
CA SER A 149 -10.30 95.33 18.60
C SER A 149 -9.66 94.25 19.51
N PRO A 150 -8.36 94.34 19.84
CA PRO A 150 -7.73 93.43 20.82
C PRO A 150 -8.51 93.42 22.13
N GLY A 151 -8.94 92.24 22.58
CA GLY A 151 -9.82 92.07 23.75
C GLY A 151 -11.33 92.23 23.48
N GLY A 152 -11.74 92.44 22.23
CA GLY A 152 -13.14 92.43 21.79
C GLY A 152 -13.70 91.02 21.56
N ILE A 153 -15.02 90.95 21.32
CA ILE A 153 -15.78 89.69 21.19
C ILE A 153 -15.30 88.81 20.01
N ALA A 154 -14.63 89.37 18.99
CA ALA A 154 -13.96 88.65 17.90
C ALA A 154 -12.47 89.06 17.78
N GLY A 155 -11.82 89.35 18.90
CA GLY A 155 -10.47 89.91 18.92
C GLY A 155 -9.33 88.92 18.61
N ASP A 156 -9.57 87.61 18.69
CA ASP A 156 -8.55 86.60 18.33
C ASP A 156 -8.54 86.39 16.81
N ARG A 157 -7.41 86.69 16.18
CA ARG A 157 -7.24 86.66 14.71
C ARG A 157 -6.42 85.46 14.23
N ARG A 158 -6.15 84.48 15.10
CA ARG A 158 -5.51 83.22 14.72
C ARG A 158 -6.45 82.42 13.82
N GLY A 159 -6.10 82.29 12.53
CA GLY A 159 -6.88 81.51 11.56
C GLY A 159 -7.94 82.29 10.77
N VAL A 160 -7.82 83.62 10.65
CA VAL A 160 -8.75 84.43 9.83
C VAL A 160 -8.58 84.13 8.35
N ILE A 161 -9.70 83.81 7.69
CA ILE A 161 -9.76 83.50 6.27
C ILE A 161 -10.09 84.78 5.48
N PRO A 162 -9.39 85.10 4.38
CA PRO A 162 -9.77 86.20 3.50
C PRO A 162 -11.19 86.02 2.95
N ALA A 163 -11.94 87.11 2.78
CA ALA A 163 -13.31 87.05 2.25
C ALA A 163 -13.41 86.32 0.91
N SER A 164 -12.40 86.43 0.05
CA SER A 164 -12.31 85.73 -1.25
C SER A 164 -12.18 84.20 -1.11
N GLY A 165 -11.60 83.70 -0.01
CA GLY A 165 -11.43 82.27 0.26
C GLY A 165 -12.52 81.66 1.13
N PHE A 166 -13.45 82.47 1.67
CA PHE A 166 -14.47 82.03 2.61
C PHE A 166 -15.44 81.01 2.00
N SER A 167 -15.91 81.25 0.78
CA SER A 167 -16.84 80.34 0.09
C SER A 167 -16.25 78.95 -0.11
N PHE A 168 -14.98 78.89 -0.56
CA PHE A 168 -14.26 77.63 -0.74
C PHE A 168 -14.05 76.91 0.60
N SER A 169 -13.62 77.63 1.64
CA SER A 169 -13.43 77.05 2.97
C SER A 169 -14.74 76.51 3.55
N ALA A 170 -15.84 77.26 3.46
CA ALA A 170 -17.16 76.83 3.91
C ALA A 170 -17.63 75.57 3.18
N GLN A 171 -17.43 75.48 1.86
CA GLN A 171 -17.77 74.27 1.09
C GLN A 171 -16.96 73.05 1.54
N GLN A 172 -15.66 73.19 1.78
CA GLN A 172 -14.82 72.08 2.26
C GLN A 172 -15.22 71.64 3.68
N ILE A 173 -15.47 72.59 4.59
CA ILE A 173 -15.94 72.31 5.95
C ILE A 173 -17.28 71.56 5.89
N TRP A 174 -18.23 72.03 5.08
CA TRP A 174 -19.52 71.36 4.91
C TRP A 174 -19.39 69.94 4.35
N LYS A 175 -18.50 69.74 3.37
CA LYS A 175 -18.23 68.42 2.80
C LYS A 175 -17.70 67.44 3.86
N VAL A 176 -16.71 67.86 4.64
CA VAL A 176 -16.13 67.06 5.73
C VAL A 176 -17.19 66.68 6.77
N ILE A 177 -18.08 67.62 7.11
CA ILE A 177 -19.17 67.38 8.08
C ILE A 177 -20.19 66.39 7.52
N LYS A 178 -20.61 66.54 6.26
CA LYS A 178 -21.63 65.69 5.63
C LYS A 178 -21.14 64.24 5.43
N GLU A 179 -19.86 64.06 5.15
CA GLU A 179 -19.25 62.73 4.91
C GLU A 179 -18.88 62.00 6.22
N ASN A 180 -18.94 62.68 7.37
CA ASN A 180 -18.57 62.10 8.65
C ASN A 180 -19.64 61.12 9.18
N LYS A 181 -19.25 59.86 9.37
CA LYS A 181 -20.12 58.78 9.85
C LYS A 181 -20.44 58.86 11.36
N ASP A 182 -19.61 59.51 12.16
CA ASP A 182 -19.81 59.63 13.62
C ASP A 182 -20.99 60.54 13.97
N LEU A 183 -21.37 61.43 13.05
CA LEU A 183 -22.57 62.28 13.16
C LEU A 183 -23.85 61.54 12.76
N ASN A 184 -23.74 60.39 12.10
CA ASN A 184 -24.86 59.52 11.71
C ASN A 184 -25.15 58.52 12.84
N LEU A 185 -25.53 59.04 14.00
CA LEU A 185 -26.03 58.20 15.09
C LEU A 185 -27.45 57.72 14.72
N PRO A 186 -27.71 56.39 14.68
CA PRO A 186 -29.06 55.89 14.44
C PRO A 186 -30.04 56.48 15.44
N ALA A 187 -31.29 56.65 15.03
CA ALA A 187 -32.36 57.03 15.93
C ALA A 187 -32.38 56.09 17.14
N HIS A 188 -32.66 56.64 18.33
CA HIS A 188 -32.64 55.88 19.58
C HIS A 188 -33.50 54.60 19.50
N LYS A 189 -34.63 54.66 18.79
CA LYS A 189 -35.49 53.51 18.49
C LYS A 189 -34.77 52.37 17.75
N VAL A 190 -33.99 52.68 16.71
CA VAL A 190 -33.23 51.70 15.91
C VAL A 190 -32.09 51.11 16.74
N MET A 191 -31.42 51.93 17.56
CA MET A 191 -30.36 51.46 18.46
C MET A 191 -30.91 50.47 19.50
N VAL A 192 -32.02 50.81 20.16
CA VAL A 192 -32.68 49.92 21.14
C VAL A 192 -33.17 48.64 20.46
N ALA A 193 -33.80 48.75 19.29
CA ALA A 193 -34.23 47.60 18.51
C ALA A 193 -33.05 46.66 18.18
N SER A 194 -31.90 47.21 17.79
CA SER A 194 -30.72 46.41 17.45
C SER A 194 -30.19 45.61 18.64
N VAL A 195 -30.09 46.24 19.81
CA VAL A 195 -29.63 45.56 21.03
C VAL A 195 -30.63 44.49 21.45
N ARG A 196 -31.93 44.82 21.45
CA ARG A 196 -32.99 43.87 21.86
C ARG A 196 -33.12 42.69 20.92
N CYS A 197 -33.15 42.91 19.61
CA CYS A 197 -33.21 41.85 18.62
C CYS A 197 -31.97 40.93 18.68
N GLU A 198 -30.81 41.46 19.08
CA GLU A 198 -29.61 40.66 19.29
C GLU A 198 -29.64 39.85 20.59
N GLU A 199 -30.15 40.41 21.69
CA GLU A 199 -30.39 39.69 22.94
C GLU A 199 -31.35 38.51 22.72
N ILE A 200 -32.49 38.75 22.08
CA ILE A 200 -33.49 37.71 21.74
C ILE A 200 -32.83 36.63 20.87
N ALA A 201 -32.08 37.00 19.82
CA ALA A 201 -31.40 36.02 18.98
C ALA A 201 -30.41 35.15 19.77
N ASN A 202 -29.63 35.75 20.68
CA ASN A 202 -28.69 35.02 21.52
C ASN A 202 -29.38 34.11 22.52
N GLU A 203 -30.52 34.53 23.08
CA GLU A 203 -31.34 33.71 23.96
C GLU A 203 -31.90 32.49 23.21
N LYS A 204 -32.55 32.70 22.04
CA LYS A 204 -33.10 31.59 21.25
C LYS A 204 -32.01 30.61 20.80
N PHE A 205 -30.82 31.11 20.42
CA PHE A 205 -29.68 30.26 20.13
C PHE A 205 -29.25 29.43 21.35
N SER A 206 -29.16 30.06 22.53
CA SER A 206 -28.78 29.37 23.76
C SER A 206 -29.80 28.28 24.16
N HIS A 207 -31.10 28.58 24.04
CA HIS A 207 -32.16 27.61 24.27
C HIS A 207 -32.12 26.44 23.27
N LEU A 208 -31.80 26.69 22.00
CA LEU A 208 -31.59 25.61 21.02
C LEU A 208 -30.44 24.69 21.44
N THR A 209 -29.33 25.24 21.95
CA THR A 209 -28.17 24.42 22.34
C THR A 209 -28.46 23.50 23.53
N THR A 210 -29.44 23.83 24.36
CA THR A 210 -29.88 23.03 25.52
C THR A 210 -31.18 22.26 25.28
N ASP A 211 -31.79 22.36 24.09
CA ASP A 211 -33.05 21.69 23.76
C ASP A 211 -32.88 20.15 23.77
N GLU A 212 -33.71 19.47 24.55
CA GLU A 212 -33.64 18.00 24.69
C GLU A 212 -33.91 17.27 23.37
N ARG A 213 -34.77 17.81 22.49
CA ARG A 213 -35.07 17.23 21.17
C ARG A 213 -33.84 17.32 20.26
N TRP A 214 -33.14 18.45 20.29
CA TRP A 214 -31.87 18.62 19.56
C TRP A 214 -30.78 17.69 20.11
N LEU A 215 -30.55 17.68 21.42
CA LEU A 215 -29.52 16.85 22.06
C LEU A 215 -29.76 15.35 21.80
N THR A 216 -31.02 14.90 21.85
CA THR A 216 -31.40 13.53 21.51
C THR A 216 -31.11 13.21 20.05
N LEU A 217 -31.43 14.13 19.13
CA LEU A 217 -31.17 13.96 17.70
C LEU A 217 -29.66 13.92 17.41
N GLU A 218 -28.89 14.82 18.00
CA GLU A 218 -27.44 14.88 17.88
C GLU A 218 -26.77 13.60 18.40
N ALA A 219 -27.18 13.12 19.58
CA ALA A 219 -26.68 11.89 20.16
C ALA A 219 -27.04 10.65 19.31
N ALA A 220 -28.22 10.63 18.68
CA ALA A 220 -28.64 9.56 17.79
C ALA A 220 -27.79 9.54 16.51
N VAL A 221 -27.53 10.70 15.91
CA VAL A 221 -26.68 10.82 14.71
C VAL A 221 -25.24 10.38 14.97
N LYS A 222 -24.68 10.69 16.15
CA LYS A 222 -23.34 10.23 16.55
C LYS A 222 -23.21 8.71 16.58
N LYS A 223 -24.31 7.97 16.76
CA LYS A 223 -24.32 6.50 16.78
C LYS A 223 -24.54 5.89 15.40
N GLY A 224 -25.18 6.60 14.48
CA GLY A 224 -25.47 6.07 13.14
C GLY A 224 -26.54 6.87 12.39
N PRO A 225 -27.01 6.34 11.25
CA PRO A 225 -27.97 7.04 10.41
C PRO A 225 -29.36 7.07 11.07
N VAL A 226 -29.96 8.26 11.16
CA VAL A 226 -31.27 8.51 11.78
C VAL A 226 -32.31 8.80 10.70
N TRP A 227 -33.39 8.03 10.70
CA TRP A 227 -34.51 8.25 9.78
C TRP A 227 -35.38 9.44 10.21
N GLY A 228 -35.81 10.24 9.23
CA GLY A 228 -36.53 11.49 9.40
C GLY A 228 -35.65 12.62 9.95
N PHE A 229 -34.32 12.54 9.79
CA PHE A 229 -33.39 13.53 10.36
C PHE A 229 -33.73 14.95 9.89
N GLY A 230 -33.90 15.14 8.57
CA GLY A 230 -34.17 16.45 7.98
C GLY A 230 -35.46 17.07 8.51
N LYS A 231 -36.55 16.28 8.58
CA LYS A 231 -37.85 16.73 9.11
C LYS A 231 -37.79 17.08 10.60
N LYS A 232 -37.15 16.23 11.42
CA LYS A 232 -36.99 16.47 12.87
C LYS A 232 -36.19 17.74 13.13
N LEU A 233 -35.05 17.90 12.45
CA LEU A 233 -34.22 19.09 12.58
C LEU A 233 -34.98 20.33 12.10
N SER A 234 -35.62 20.26 10.94
CA SER A 234 -36.39 21.39 10.40
C SER A 234 -37.50 21.86 11.35
N SER A 235 -38.20 20.93 12.00
CA SER A 235 -39.23 21.24 13.00
C SER A 235 -38.66 21.95 14.24
N ILE A 236 -37.48 21.53 14.71
CA ILE A 236 -36.81 22.18 15.85
C ILE A 236 -36.37 23.60 15.45
N LEU A 237 -35.76 23.76 14.28
CA LEU A 237 -35.30 25.07 13.80
C LEU A 237 -36.46 26.05 13.57
N GLU A 238 -37.55 25.58 12.95
CA GLU A 238 -38.75 26.39 12.68
C GLU A 238 -39.39 26.89 13.98
N PHE A 239 -39.42 26.07 15.03
CA PHE A 239 -39.91 26.48 16.35
C PHE A 239 -39.13 27.70 16.89
N TYR A 240 -37.81 27.66 16.87
CA TYR A 240 -36.98 28.77 17.38
C TYR A 240 -37.00 30.01 16.49
N PHE A 241 -37.10 29.84 15.17
CA PHE A 241 -37.25 30.98 14.26
C PHE A 241 -38.61 31.66 14.42
N ASN A 242 -39.69 30.91 14.63
CA ASN A 242 -41.01 31.47 14.90
C ASN A 242 -41.06 32.19 16.26
N GLU A 243 -40.44 31.61 17.30
CA GLU A 243 -40.29 32.28 18.61
C GLU A 243 -39.58 33.63 18.47
N TYR A 244 -38.47 33.67 17.72
CA TYR A 244 -37.76 34.92 17.42
C TYR A 244 -38.68 35.92 16.70
N ASP A 245 -39.37 35.47 15.65
CA ASP A 245 -40.25 36.33 14.84
C ASP A 245 -41.41 36.91 15.67
N THR A 246 -41.96 36.14 16.62
CA THR A 246 -43.02 36.62 17.53
C THR A 246 -42.52 37.66 18.53
N GLU A 247 -41.32 37.46 19.09
CA GLU A 247 -40.78 38.35 20.12
C GLU A 247 -40.18 39.64 19.52
N ALA A 248 -39.65 39.55 18.29
CA ALA A 248 -39.07 40.69 17.57
C ALA A 248 -40.09 41.49 16.75
N ALA A 249 -41.36 41.07 16.69
CA ALA A 249 -42.40 41.67 15.85
C ALA A 249 -42.68 43.17 16.11
N PHE A 250 -42.39 43.66 17.32
CA PHE A 250 -42.66 45.05 17.72
C PHE A 250 -41.53 46.03 17.36
N PHE A 251 -40.39 45.52 16.88
CA PHE A 251 -39.22 46.34 16.55
C PHE A 251 -39.18 46.72 15.07
N ASP A 252 -38.18 47.51 14.71
CA ASP A 252 -37.95 47.93 13.33
C ASP A 252 -37.71 46.73 12.40
N GLU A 253 -38.41 46.70 11.27
CA GLU A 253 -38.43 45.54 10.36
C GLU A 253 -37.06 45.25 9.75
N GLU A 254 -36.30 46.29 9.39
CA GLU A 254 -34.97 46.13 8.79
C GLU A 254 -33.98 45.56 9.80
N VAL A 255 -34.02 46.05 11.04
CA VAL A 255 -33.21 45.52 12.14
C VAL A 255 -33.58 44.09 12.46
N THR A 256 -34.87 43.78 12.60
CA THR A 256 -35.37 42.44 12.90
C THR A 256 -34.95 41.45 11.81
N LYS A 257 -35.12 41.79 10.54
CA LYS A 257 -34.72 40.93 9.41
C LYS A 257 -33.21 40.70 9.36
N ALA A 258 -32.41 41.74 9.58
CA ALA A 258 -30.95 41.63 9.59
C ALA A 258 -30.47 40.70 10.72
N LYS A 259 -31.00 40.87 11.93
CA LYS A 259 -30.66 40.05 13.10
C LYS A 259 -31.19 38.62 12.97
N ARG A 260 -32.37 38.43 12.37
CA ARG A 260 -32.90 37.11 12.01
C ARG A 260 -31.98 36.34 11.08
N ASN A 261 -31.49 36.98 10.03
CA ASN A 261 -30.56 36.33 9.09
C ASN A 261 -29.25 35.92 9.78
N GLN A 262 -28.73 36.76 10.67
CA GLN A 262 -27.56 36.44 11.48
C GLN A 262 -27.81 35.22 12.39
N LEU A 263 -28.99 35.13 13.02
CA LEU A 263 -29.40 33.98 13.81
C LEU A 263 -29.48 32.71 12.96
N VAL A 264 -30.13 32.76 11.79
CA VAL A 264 -30.24 31.62 10.87
C VAL A 264 -28.86 31.11 10.49
N SER A 265 -27.95 31.98 10.04
CA SER A 265 -26.58 31.59 9.67
C SER A 265 -25.85 30.90 10.82
N ARG A 266 -25.89 31.48 12.03
CA ARG A 266 -25.23 30.92 13.22
C ARG A 266 -25.79 29.55 13.62
N VAL A 267 -27.12 29.39 13.55
CA VAL A 267 -27.80 28.13 13.86
C VAL A 267 -27.42 27.06 12.83
N LEU A 268 -27.43 27.40 11.54
CA LEU A 268 -27.06 26.47 10.48
C LEU A 268 -25.59 26.02 10.60
N GLU A 269 -24.67 26.92 10.92
CA GLU A 269 -23.27 26.58 11.20
C GLU A 269 -23.12 25.62 12.38
N PHE A 270 -23.92 25.81 13.43
CA PHE A 270 -23.91 24.95 14.62
C PHE A 270 -24.43 23.54 14.33
N VAL A 271 -25.50 23.39 13.53
CA VAL A 271 -26.10 22.07 13.25
C VAL A 271 -25.45 21.33 12.08
N TYR A 272 -24.66 22.02 11.24
CA TYR A 272 -24.01 21.46 10.05
C TYR A 272 -23.11 20.23 10.31
N PRO A 273 -22.30 20.18 11.39
CA PRO A 273 -21.51 18.98 11.71
C PRO A 273 -22.35 17.72 11.87
N SER A 274 -23.55 17.82 12.45
CA SER A 274 -24.48 16.69 12.60
C SER A 274 -25.02 16.24 11.25
N TYR A 275 -25.34 17.16 10.33
CA TYR A 275 -25.72 16.81 8.96
C TYR A 275 -24.60 16.07 8.22
N VAL A 276 -23.37 16.55 8.34
CA VAL A 276 -22.17 15.89 7.76
C VAL A 276 -21.99 14.48 8.33
N ALA A 277 -22.13 14.31 9.65
CA ALA A 277 -22.06 13.00 10.30
C ALA A 277 -23.16 12.05 9.79
N MET A 278 -24.41 12.53 9.67
CA MET A 278 -25.53 11.77 9.12
C MET A 278 -25.25 11.25 7.70
N LEU A 279 -24.78 12.11 6.79
CA LEU A 279 -24.40 11.71 5.44
C LEU A 279 -23.19 10.78 5.42
N GLY A 280 -22.23 10.98 6.32
CA GLY A 280 -21.08 10.09 6.50
C GLY A 280 -21.50 8.67 6.87
N HIS A 281 -22.43 8.54 7.83
CA HIS A 281 -22.98 7.26 8.24
C HIS A 281 -23.82 6.60 7.14
N LEU A 282 -24.64 7.38 6.44
CA LEU A 282 -25.40 6.88 5.29
C LEU A 282 -24.47 6.33 4.22
N ARG A 283 -23.43 7.09 3.84
CA ARG A 283 -22.41 6.66 2.87
C ARG A 283 -21.77 5.34 3.30
N PHE A 284 -21.29 5.28 4.54
CA PHE A 284 -20.64 4.07 5.06
C PHE A 284 -21.58 2.86 5.01
N LYS A 285 -22.81 3.02 5.51
CA LYS A 285 -23.82 1.95 5.49
C LYS A 285 -24.11 1.46 4.07
N THR A 286 -24.41 2.38 3.16
CA THR A 286 -24.72 2.04 1.75
C THR A 286 -23.54 1.35 1.05
N PHE A 287 -22.31 1.75 1.37
CA PHE A 287 -21.11 1.10 0.84
C PHE A 287 -20.91 -0.31 1.39
N GLU A 288 -21.10 -0.51 2.70
CA GLU A 288 -21.03 -1.85 3.29
C GLU A 288 -22.14 -2.78 2.77
N ASP A 289 -23.34 -2.25 2.56
CA ASP A 289 -24.44 -3.00 1.94
C ASP A 289 -24.13 -3.32 0.46
N PHE A 290 -23.44 -2.44 -0.27
CA PHE A 290 -22.93 -2.73 -1.61
C PHE A 290 -21.95 -3.91 -1.60
N LYS A 291 -20.97 -3.93 -0.70
CA LYS A 291 -20.01 -5.04 -0.59
C LYS A 291 -20.71 -6.38 -0.36
N LYS A 292 -21.61 -6.43 0.62
CA LYS A 292 -22.38 -7.64 0.96
C LYS A 292 -23.23 -8.13 -0.22
N ARG A 293 -23.93 -7.22 -0.90
CA ARG A 293 -24.75 -7.58 -2.08
C ARG A 293 -23.89 -8.05 -3.24
N LEU A 294 -22.74 -7.42 -3.45
CA LEU A 294 -21.81 -7.81 -4.50
C LEU A 294 -21.28 -9.23 -4.25
N GLU A 295 -20.86 -9.54 -3.03
CA GLU A 295 -20.43 -10.90 -2.63
C GLU A 295 -21.54 -11.94 -2.79
N GLN A 296 -22.78 -11.61 -2.41
CA GLN A 296 -23.92 -12.52 -2.53
C GLN A 296 -24.26 -12.81 -4.00
N SER A 297 -24.43 -11.75 -4.81
CA SER A 297 -24.83 -11.88 -6.22
C SER A 297 -23.73 -12.47 -7.11
N MET A 298 -22.49 -12.55 -6.62
CA MET A 298 -21.43 -13.28 -7.32
C MET A 298 -21.64 -14.80 -7.34
N ASN A 299 -22.48 -15.34 -6.47
CA ASN A 299 -22.81 -16.77 -6.46
C ASN A 299 -23.97 -17.12 -7.39
N ASP A 300 -24.68 -16.12 -7.94
CA ASP A 300 -25.92 -16.30 -8.71
C ASP A 300 -25.69 -16.53 -10.21
N GLY A 301 -24.43 -16.58 -10.67
CA GLY A 301 -24.08 -16.87 -12.07
C GLY A 301 -24.32 -15.72 -13.07
N GLU A 302 -24.74 -14.53 -12.61
CA GLU A 302 -24.80 -13.30 -13.42
C GLU A 302 -23.37 -12.81 -13.78
N GLY A 303 -23.21 -12.18 -14.95
CA GLY A 303 -21.91 -11.62 -15.39
C GLY A 303 -21.42 -10.50 -14.47
N PHE A 304 -20.12 -10.49 -14.16
CA PHE A 304 -19.52 -9.57 -13.18
C PHE A 304 -19.89 -8.09 -13.42
N ALA A 305 -19.76 -7.60 -14.65
CA ALA A 305 -20.04 -6.20 -14.97
C ALA A 305 -21.53 -5.84 -14.83
N SER A 306 -22.43 -6.76 -15.18
CA SER A 306 -23.87 -6.58 -14.96
C SER A 306 -24.23 -6.53 -13.48
N THR A 307 -23.63 -7.42 -12.67
CA THR A 307 -23.85 -7.47 -11.23
C THR A 307 -23.37 -6.19 -10.56
N VAL A 308 -22.16 -5.72 -10.88
CA VAL A 308 -21.63 -4.46 -10.37
C VAL A 308 -22.56 -3.29 -10.73
N ARG A 309 -22.96 -3.15 -12.00
CA ARG A 309 -23.89 -2.07 -12.42
C ARG A 309 -25.22 -2.10 -11.66
N LYS A 310 -25.79 -3.28 -11.46
CA LYS A 310 -27.05 -3.49 -10.71
C LYS A 310 -26.87 -3.10 -9.24
N CYS A 311 -25.84 -3.60 -8.57
CA CYS A 311 -25.52 -3.27 -7.18
C CYS A 311 -25.24 -1.78 -6.99
N THR A 312 -24.46 -1.16 -7.89
CA THR A 312 -24.18 0.28 -7.88
C THR A 312 -25.47 1.08 -8.01
N LYS A 313 -26.35 0.73 -8.95
CA LYS A 313 -27.64 1.43 -9.13
C LYS A 313 -28.52 1.37 -7.89
N ILE A 314 -28.61 0.21 -7.25
CA ILE A 314 -29.38 0.03 -5.99
C ILE A 314 -28.77 0.87 -4.87
N CYS A 315 -27.44 0.80 -4.70
CA CYS A 315 -26.72 1.55 -3.67
C CYS A 315 -26.88 3.08 -3.86
N MET A 316 -26.76 3.58 -5.10
CA MET A 316 -27.01 4.99 -5.41
C MET A 316 -28.43 5.41 -5.07
N LEU A 317 -29.43 4.59 -5.41
CA LEU A 317 -30.83 4.89 -5.09
C LEU A 317 -31.07 4.96 -3.57
N GLU A 318 -30.50 4.02 -2.81
CA GLU A 318 -30.61 4.01 -1.34
C GLU A 318 -29.94 5.24 -0.70
N PHE A 319 -28.78 5.64 -1.22
CA PHE A 319 -28.12 6.86 -0.79
C PHE A 319 -28.92 8.12 -1.17
N ASP A 320 -29.44 8.20 -2.39
CA ASP A 320 -30.23 9.33 -2.88
C ASP A 320 -31.53 9.48 -2.05
N GLN A 321 -32.17 8.36 -1.67
CA GLN A 321 -33.34 8.37 -0.78
C GLN A 321 -32.97 8.80 0.65
N GLY A 322 -31.89 8.26 1.22
CA GLY A 322 -31.46 8.62 2.57
C GLY A 322 -30.96 10.07 2.67
N SER A 323 -30.35 10.61 1.62
CA SER A 323 -29.90 12.00 1.57
C SER A 323 -31.08 12.96 1.40
N ALA A 324 -32.11 12.59 0.61
CA ALA A 324 -33.35 13.35 0.53
C ALA A 324 -34.10 13.41 1.88
N ASP A 325 -34.09 12.34 2.67
CA ASP A 325 -34.65 12.32 4.02
C ASP A 325 -33.85 13.19 5.02
N ALA A 326 -32.54 13.34 4.79
CA ALA A 326 -31.66 14.17 5.60
C ALA A 326 -31.72 15.68 5.24
N ALA A 327 -32.42 16.06 4.16
CA ALA A 327 -32.51 17.44 3.71
C ALA A 327 -33.25 18.34 4.72
N VAL A 328 -32.63 19.47 5.07
CA VAL A 328 -33.17 20.45 6.03
C VAL A 328 -33.83 21.58 5.26
N GLN A 329 -35.08 21.91 5.57
CA GLN A 329 -35.86 22.90 4.79
C GLN A 329 -35.27 24.30 4.83
N GLN A 330 -34.61 24.65 5.93
CA GLN A 330 -34.02 25.98 6.14
C GLN A 330 -32.61 26.12 5.55
N ALA A 331 -32.05 25.07 4.91
CA ALA A 331 -30.70 25.08 4.39
C ALA A 331 -30.57 24.40 3.01
N ASP A 332 -29.94 25.09 2.06
CA ASP A 332 -29.63 24.55 0.73
C ASP A 332 -28.29 23.77 0.72
N TRP A 333 -28.13 22.81 1.64
CA TRP A 333 -26.91 22.01 1.70
C TRP A 333 -26.86 20.94 0.61
N ASN A 334 -25.75 20.88 -0.11
CA ASN A 334 -25.59 19.98 -1.25
C ASN A 334 -24.93 18.63 -0.86
N PRO A 335 -25.62 17.48 -0.99
CA PRO A 335 -25.06 16.16 -0.69
C PRO A 335 -24.16 15.58 -1.81
N SER A 336 -24.04 16.25 -2.96
CA SER A 336 -23.29 15.77 -4.14
C SER A 336 -21.88 15.28 -3.84
N LYS A 337 -21.12 16.01 -3.01
CA LYS A 337 -19.75 15.61 -2.63
C LYS A 337 -19.70 14.24 -1.96
N PHE A 338 -20.70 13.90 -1.15
CA PHE A 338 -20.79 12.59 -0.48
C PHE A 338 -21.19 11.50 -1.48
N ARG A 339 -22.08 11.83 -2.42
CA ARG A 339 -22.52 10.95 -3.50
C ARG A 339 -21.39 10.61 -4.46
N GLU A 340 -20.62 11.61 -4.90
CA GLU A 340 -19.45 11.43 -5.76
C GLU A 340 -18.40 10.57 -5.07
N LYS A 341 -18.13 10.83 -3.79
CA LYS A 341 -17.20 10.01 -3.00
C LYS A 341 -17.67 8.57 -2.87
N LEU A 342 -18.97 8.33 -2.67
CA LEU A 342 -19.54 6.98 -2.66
C LEU A 342 -19.34 6.27 -4.00
N CYS A 343 -19.59 6.96 -5.12
CA CYS A 343 -19.37 6.43 -6.47
C CYS A 343 -17.90 6.03 -6.66
N GLN A 344 -16.96 6.92 -6.30
CA GLN A 344 -15.53 6.64 -6.37
C GLN A 344 -15.10 5.45 -5.50
N ASP A 345 -15.65 5.32 -4.30
CA ASP A 345 -15.35 4.20 -3.40
C ASP A 345 -15.90 2.88 -3.94
N ILE A 346 -17.10 2.90 -4.53
CA ILE A 346 -17.71 1.76 -5.24
C ILE A 346 -16.84 1.36 -6.44
N ASP A 347 -16.49 2.30 -7.30
CA ASP A 347 -15.70 2.04 -8.51
C ASP A 347 -14.32 1.48 -8.15
N ARG A 348 -13.66 2.05 -7.14
CA ARG A 348 -12.37 1.55 -6.64
C ARG A 348 -12.48 0.11 -6.12
N HIS A 349 -13.53 -0.18 -5.36
CA HIS A 349 -13.75 -1.53 -4.83
C HIS A 349 -14.10 -2.53 -5.94
N ALA A 350 -14.94 -2.13 -6.89
CA ALA A 350 -15.29 -2.94 -8.05
C ALA A 350 -14.05 -3.25 -8.91
N LEU A 351 -13.18 -2.27 -9.16
CA LEU A 351 -11.91 -2.47 -9.87
C LEU A 351 -10.97 -3.40 -9.10
N SER A 352 -10.90 -3.27 -7.77
CA SER A 352 -10.09 -4.17 -6.92
C SER A 352 -10.55 -5.62 -7.07
N ILE A 353 -11.85 -5.89 -6.93
CA ILE A 353 -12.39 -7.25 -7.07
C ILE A 353 -12.25 -7.76 -8.51
N GLN A 354 -12.43 -6.89 -9.51
CA GLN A 354 -12.21 -7.23 -10.91
C GLN A 354 -10.78 -7.73 -11.13
N ASN A 355 -9.78 -6.97 -10.66
CA ASN A 355 -8.37 -7.34 -10.80
C ASN A 355 -8.03 -8.63 -10.04
N GLU A 356 -8.53 -8.80 -8.81
CA GLU A 356 -8.32 -10.01 -8.02
C GLU A 356 -8.88 -11.24 -8.75
N LYS A 357 -10.13 -11.17 -9.23
CA LYS A 357 -10.77 -12.26 -9.97
C LYS A 357 -10.05 -12.57 -11.28
N LEU A 358 -9.69 -11.55 -12.05
CA LEU A 358 -8.97 -11.74 -13.31
C LEU A 358 -7.60 -12.38 -13.08
N SER A 359 -6.87 -11.95 -12.05
CA SER A 359 -5.58 -12.55 -11.70
C SER A 359 -5.73 -14.02 -11.29
N GLY A 360 -6.76 -14.35 -10.49
CA GLY A 360 -7.09 -15.73 -10.12
C GLY A 360 -7.49 -16.60 -11.33
N MET A 361 -8.25 -16.05 -12.27
CA MET A 361 -8.61 -16.74 -13.52
C MET A 361 -7.39 -16.98 -14.40
N ILE A 362 -6.54 -15.96 -14.60
CA ILE A 362 -5.31 -16.09 -15.38
C ILE A 362 -4.43 -17.19 -14.78
N ALA A 363 -4.17 -17.17 -13.47
CA ALA A 363 -3.36 -18.18 -12.81
C ALA A 363 -3.96 -19.61 -12.94
N SER A 364 -5.28 -19.75 -12.85
CA SER A 364 -5.96 -21.02 -13.07
C SER A 364 -5.77 -21.54 -14.50
N TYR A 365 -5.91 -20.66 -15.50
CA TYR A 365 -5.72 -20.99 -16.90
C TYR A 365 -4.25 -21.27 -17.25
N GLU A 366 -3.31 -20.52 -16.69
CA GLU A 366 -1.86 -20.77 -16.80
C GLU A 366 -1.48 -22.14 -16.22
N LYS A 367 -2.04 -22.50 -15.06
CA LYS A 367 -1.85 -23.83 -14.46
C LYS A 367 -2.38 -24.94 -15.37
N ARG A 368 -3.62 -24.80 -15.88
CA ARG A 368 -4.22 -25.78 -16.80
C ARG A 368 -3.40 -25.92 -18.08
N LEU A 369 -2.93 -24.82 -18.64
CA LEU A 369 -2.08 -24.81 -19.83
C LEU A 369 -0.74 -25.51 -19.56
N THR A 370 -0.17 -25.29 -18.37
CA THR A 370 1.08 -25.93 -17.95
C THR A 370 0.91 -27.45 -17.80
N GLU A 371 -0.19 -27.89 -17.18
CA GLU A 371 -0.54 -29.31 -17.04
C GLU A 371 -0.78 -29.97 -18.41
N ALA A 372 -1.50 -29.30 -19.32
CA ALA A 372 -1.80 -29.80 -20.66
C ALA A 372 -0.55 -29.90 -21.56
N LEU A 373 0.41 -28.97 -21.44
CA LEU A 373 1.61 -28.95 -22.28
C LEU A 373 2.77 -29.78 -21.72
N SER A 374 2.94 -29.83 -20.39
CA SER A 374 4.15 -30.40 -19.77
C SER A 374 4.41 -31.88 -20.12
N GLN A 375 3.41 -32.75 -19.97
CA GLN A 375 3.57 -34.19 -20.23
C GLN A 375 3.68 -34.52 -21.73
N PRO A 376 2.84 -33.99 -22.64
CA PRO A 376 2.98 -34.26 -24.06
C PRO A 376 4.31 -33.77 -24.62
N VAL A 377 4.76 -32.57 -24.25
CA VAL A 377 6.05 -32.02 -24.69
C VAL A 377 7.21 -32.89 -24.20
N ARG A 378 7.18 -33.31 -22.93
CA ARG A 378 8.17 -34.26 -22.40
C ARG A 378 8.25 -35.53 -23.26
N SER A 379 7.10 -36.18 -23.48
CA SER A 379 7.06 -37.45 -24.21
C SER A 379 7.56 -37.34 -25.65
N LEU A 380 7.27 -36.22 -26.32
CA LEU A 380 7.73 -35.95 -27.68
C LEU A 380 9.23 -35.67 -27.76
N LEU A 381 9.79 -34.99 -26.75
CA LEU A 381 11.23 -34.76 -26.64
C LEU A 381 11.99 -36.04 -26.31
N GLU A 382 11.47 -36.88 -25.40
CA GLU A 382 12.05 -38.20 -25.08
C GLU A 382 12.04 -39.14 -26.29
N ALA A 383 10.95 -39.16 -27.08
CA ALA A 383 10.84 -39.97 -28.29
C ALA A 383 11.83 -39.53 -29.40
N SER A 384 12.24 -38.26 -29.40
CA SER A 384 13.26 -37.67 -30.29
C SER A 384 13.09 -38.03 -31.78
N GLY A 385 11.83 -38.05 -32.25
CA GLY A 385 11.52 -38.24 -33.67
C GLY A 385 11.94 -37.03 -34.52
N LYS A 386 12.16 -37.22 -35.83
CA LYS A 386 12.45 -36.12 -36.77
C LYS A 386 11.37 -35.02 -36.74
N ASP A 387 10.13 -35.40 -36.45
CA ASP A 387 8.97 -34.50 -36.40
C ASP A 387 8.60 -34.05 -34.98
N ALA A 388 9.48 -34.23 -33.98
CA ALA A 388 9.20 -33.89 -32.58
C ALA A 388 8.81 -32.42 -32.41
N TRP A 389 9.60 -31.49 -32.97
CA TRP A 389 9.31 -30.06 -32.89
C TRP A 389 8.08 -29.64 -33.70
N ALA A 390 7.79 -30.28 -34.83
CA ALA A 390 6.56 -30.04 -35.59
C ALA A 390 5.31 -30.46 -34.80
N SER A 391 5.39 -31.61 -34.11
CA SER A 391 4.33 -32.11 -33.24
C SER A 391 4.14 -31.22 -32.00
N ILE A 392 5.23 -30.74 -31.40
CA ILE A 392 5.20 -29.79 -30.28
C ILE A 392 4.54 -28.47 -30.69
N ARG A 393 4.85 -27.92 -31.87
CA ARG A 393 4.20 -26.70 -32.39
C ARG A 393 2.69 -26.89 -32.55
N LYS A 394 2.27 -28.03 -33.11
CA LYS A 394 0.85 -28.35 -33.30
C LYS A 394 0.11 -28.43 -31.96
N ILE A 395 0.67 -29.12 -30.97
CA ILE A 395 0.07 -29.24 -29.64
C ILE A 395 0.04 -27.87 -28.94
N LEU A 396 1.15 -27.12 -28.98
CA LEU A 396 1.22 -25.78 -28.41
C LEU A 396 0.14 -24.88 -28.99
N GLN A 397 -0.01 -24.83 -30.32
CA GLN A 397 -1.02 -24.00 -30.98
C GLN A 397 -2.45 -24.45 -30.62
N GLN A 398 -2.72 -25.76 -30.66
CA GLN A 398 -4.05 -26.29 -30.37
C GLN A 398 -4.48 -26.03 -28.92
N GLU A 399 -3.66 -26.40 -27.95
CA GLU A 399 -3.98 -26.23 -26.52
C GLU A 399 -4.03 -24.75 -26.13
N THR A 400 -3.17 -23.91 -26.70
CA THR A 400 -3.17 -22.47 -26.45
C THR A 400 -4.45 -21.82 -27.00
N GLU A 401 -4.87 -22.13 -28.23
CA GLU A 401 -6.11 -21.56 -28.80
C GLU A 401 -7.39 -22.10 -28.11
N ILE A 402 -7.40 -23.38 -27.68
CA ILE A 402 -8.47 -23.93 -26.84
C ILE A 402 -8.55 -23.20 -25.49
N THR A 403 -7.40 -22.92 -24.87
CA THR A 403 -7.31 -22.19 -23.59
C THR A 403 -7.76 -20.74 -23.77
N ILE A 404 -7.30 -20.06 -24.81
CA ILE A 404 -7.66 -18.66 -25.12
C ILE A 404 -9.14 -18.52 -25.42
N SER A 405 -9.74 -19.43 -26.20
CA SER A 405 -11.17 -19.37 -26.52
C SER A 405 -12.05 -19.55 -25.29
N LYS A 406 -11.71 -20.49 -24.40
CA LYS A 406 -12.40 -20.68 -23.11
C LYS A 406 -12.21 -19.48 -22.19
N PHE A 407 -10.98 -18.99 -22.05
CA PHE A 407 -10.66 -17.82 -21.25
C PHE A 407 -11.44 -16.58 -21.75
N SER A 408 -11.45 -16.34 -23.07
CA SER A 408 -12.16 -15.22 -23.69
C SER A 408 -13.67 -15.27 -23.47
N ALA A 409 -14.26 -16.48 -23.48
CA ALA A 409 -15.67 -16.67 -23.16
C ALA A 409 -15.98 -16.35 -21.69
N ASP A 410 -15.13 -16.80 -20.76
CA ASP A 410 -15.33 -16.58 -19.32
C ASP A 410 -15.12 -15.11 -18.92
N ILE A 411 -14.17 -14.40 -19.54
CA ILE A 411 -13.93 -12.97 -19.25
C ILE A 411 -14.92 -12.04 -19.93
N ALA A 412 -15.73 -12.51 -20.89
CA ALA A 412 -16.70 -11.67 -21.60
C ALA A 412 -17.68 -10.97 -20.64
N GLY A 413 -18.04 -11.65 -19.53
CA GLY A 413 -18.90 -11.09 -18.49
C GLY A 413 -18.31 -9.93 -17.68
N PHE A 414 -17.02 -9.62 -17.86
CA PHE A 414 -16.34 -8.50 -17.20
C PHE A 414 -16.34 -7.21 -18.04
N GLU A 415 -16.77 -7.26 -19.32
CA GLU A 415 -16.85 -6.11 -20.23
C GLU A 415 -15.56 -5.27 -20.27
N LEU A 416 -14.41 -5.94 -20.38
CA LEU A 416 -13.09 -5.30 -20.39
C LEU A 416 -12.79 -4.58 -21.71
N ASP A 417 -11.91 -3.57 -21.63
CA ASP A 417 -11.35 -2.90 -22.80
C ASP A 417 -10.63 -3.91 -23.71
N LYS A 418 -10.81 -3.75 -25.02
CA LYS A 418 -10.20 -4.64 -26.01
C LYS A 418 -8.68 -4.77 -25.86
N GLU A 419 -8.00 -3.65 -25.57
CA GLU A 419 -6.54 -3.64 -25.34
C GLU A 419 -6.12 -4.48 -24.13
N LYS A 420 -6.90 -4.44 -23.03
CA LYS A 420 -6.62 -5.27 -21.84
C LYS A 420 -6.84 -6.74 -22.12
N VAL A 421 -7.91 -7.07 -22.85
CA VAL A 421 -8.17 -8.45 -23.29
C VAL A 421 -7.02 -8.96 -24.18
N ASP A 422 -6.60 -8.17 -25.16
CA ASP A 422 -5.51 -8.54 -26.08
C ASP A 422 -4.18 -8.74 -25.32
N ASN A 423 -3.88 -7.90 -24.32
CA ASN A 423 -2.70 -8.06 -23.45
C ASN A 423 -2.78 -9.36 -22.63
N MET A 424 -3.91 -9.66 -21.98
CA MET A 424 -4.09 -10.90 -21.21
C MET A 424 -3.97 -12.15 -22.09
N VAL A 425 -4.56 -12.12 -23.29
CA VAL A 425 -4.44 -13.20 -24.27
C VAL A 425 -2.98 -13.38 -24.71
N GLN A 426 -2.25 -12.28 -24.93
CA GLN A 426 -0.84 -12.35 -25.29
C GLN A 426 0.02 -12.91 -24.15
N ASN A 427 -0.28 -12.57 -22.90
CA ASN A 427 0.40 -13.14 -21.73
C ASN A 427 0.18 -14.65 -21.64
N LEU A 428 -1.03 -15.15 -21.89
CA LEU A 428 -1.30 -16.59 -21.96
C LEU A 428 -0.54 -17.28 -23.10
N ARG A 429 -0.43 -16.64 -24.28
CA ARG A 429 0.39 -17.17 -25.39
C ARG A 429 1.87 -17.25 -25.01
N ASN A 430 2.39 -16.19 -24.40
CA ASN A 430 3.78 -16.13 -23.94
C ASN A 430 4.04 -17.17 -22.84
N HIS A 431 3.08 -17.37 -21.91
CA HIS A 431 3.17 -18.41 -20.88
C HIS A 431 3.23 -19.81 -21.50
N GLY A 432 2.35 -20.12 -22.46
CA GLY A 432 2.38 -21.38 -23.19
C GLY A 432 3.74 -21.63 -23.86
N ARG A 433 4.31 -20.61 -24.51
CA ARG A 433 5.68 -20.67 -25.07
C ARG A 433 6.73 -20.94 -23.99
N ASN A 434 6.71 -20.18 -22.90
CA ASN A 434 7.66 -20.33 -21.79
C ASN A 434 7.60 -21.74 -21.15
N VAL A 435 6.42 -22.34 -21.02
CA VAL A 435 6.26 -23.72 -20.53
C VAL A 435 7.02 -24.70 -21.42
N VAL A 436 6.89 -24.57 -22.75
CA VAL A 436 7.61 -25.42 -23.71
C VAL A 436 9.12 -25.18 -23.64
N GLU A 437 9.55 -23.93 -23.58
CA GLU A 437 10.97 -23.57 -23.49
C GLU A 437 11.62 -24.11 -22.21
N ASN A 438 10.95 -23.96 -21.07
CA ASN A 438 11.41 -24.49 -19.79
C ASN A 438 11.49 -26.02 -19.82
N ARG A 439 10.46 -26.69 -20.38
CA ARG A 439 10.47 -28.14 -20.51
C ARG A 439 11.59 -28.62 -21.43
N ALA A 440 11.82 -27.92 -22.54
CA ALA A 440 12.92 -28.24 -23.46
C ALA A 440 14.29 -28.10 -22.78
N ARG A 441 14.48 -27.07 -21.95
CA ARG A 441 15.70 -26.86 -21.17
C ARG A 441 15.93 -27.96 -20.14
N GLU A 442 14.88 -28.39 -19.44
CA GLU A 442 14.94 -29.52 -18.51
C GLU A 442 15.36 -30.83 -19.18
N GLU A 443 14.82 -31.12 -20.38
CA GLU A 443 15.17 -32.33 -21.12
C GLU A 443 16.55 -32.24 -21.79
N ALA A 444 16.98 -31.06 -22.23
CA ALA A 444 18.33 -30.83 -22.73
C ALA A 444 19.39 -31.09 -21.64
N ASN A 445 19.12 -30.74 -20.38
CA ASN A 445 20.02 -31.08 -19.27
C ASN A 445 20.16 -32.60 -19.05
N LYS A 446 19.17 -33.39 -19.48
CA LYS A 446 19.15 -34.86 -19.40
C LYS A 446 19.58 -35.53 -20.71
N VAL A 447 20.06 -34.77 -21.69
CA VAL A 447 20.38 -35.28 -23.03
C VAL A 447 21.34 -36.47 -23.01
N LEU A 448 22.34 -36.48 -22.12
CA LEU A 448 23.30 -37.59 -22.01
C LEU A 448 22.61 -38.90 -21.62
N MET A 449 21.64 -38.84 -20.70
CA MET A 449 20.85 -40.00 -20.30
C MET A 449 19.98 -40.50 -21.46
N HIS A 450 19.30 -39.60 -22.16
CA HIS A 450 18.49 -39.93 -23.34
C HIS A 450 19.33 -40.54 -24.47
N MET A 451 20.53 -40.00 -24.72
CA MET A 451 21.47 -40.53 -25.69
C MET A 451 21.93 -41.95 -25.32
N LYS A 452 22.22 -42.22 -24.04
CA LYS A 452 22.63 -43.54 -23.54
C LYS A 452 21.50 -44.56 -23.58
N ASP A 453 20.28 -44.16 -23.25
CA ASP A 453 19.12 -45.03 -23.34
C ASP A 453 18.84 -45.40 -24.81
N ARG A 454 18.90 -44.42 -25.72
CA ARG A 454 18.80 -44.69 -27.16
C ARG A 454 19.93 -45.54 -27.71
N PHE A 455 21.15 -45.36 -27.20
CA PHE A 455 22.27 -46.21 -27.57
C PHE A 455 22.02 -47.64 -27.11
N SER A 456 21.63 -47.82 -25.85
CA SER A 456 21.40 -49.13 -25.25
C SER A 456 20.25 -49.88 -25.92
N THR A 457 19.17 -49.18 -26.27
CA THR A 457 18.03 -49.77 -26.99
C THR A 457 18.46 -50.25 -28.39
N VAL A 458 19.14 -49.41 -29.18
CA VAL A 458 19.57 -49.78 -30.55
C VAL A 458 20.73 -50.79 -30.55
N PHE A 459 21.63 -50.72 -29.57
CA PHE A 459 22.82 -51.57 -29.50
C PHE A 459 22.50 -52.96 -28.94
N ASN A 460 21.72 -53.04 -27.85
CA ASN A 460 21.41 -54.30 -27.19
C ASN A 460 20.18 -55.01 -27.76
N HIS A 461 19.39 -54.39 -28.64
CA HIS A 461 18.22 -55.04 -29.23
C HIS A 461 18.38 -55.18 -30.75
N ASP A 462 17.71 -56.19 -31.31
CA ASP A 462 17.57 -56.37 -32.75
C ASP A 462 16.38 -55.55 -33.30
N ASN A 463 16.15 -55.63 -34.62
CA ASN A 463 15.04 -54.92 -35.27
C ASN A 463 13.64 -55.37 -34.78
N ASN A 464 13.55 -56.50 -34.08
CA ASN A 464 12.33 -57.03 -33.50
C ASN A 464 12.21 -56.69 -32.00
N SER A 465 13.07 -55.83 -31.47
CA SER A 465 13.15 -55.46 -30.05
C SER A 465 13.51 -56.62 -29.11
N LEU A 466 14.10 -57.70 -29.62
CA LEU A 466 14.62 -58.79 -28.81
C LEU A 466 16.06 -58.52 -28.38
N PRO A 467 16.46 -58.89 -27.15
CA PRO A 467 17.84 -58.76 -26.70
C PRO A 467 18.81 -59.48 -27.64
N ARG A 468 19.80 -58.74 -28.14
CA ARG A 468 20.81 -59.19 -29.09
C ARG A 468 21.75 -60.18 -28.41
N THR A 469 22.04 -61.29 -29.09
CA THR A 469 22.98 -62.31 -28.61
C THR A 469 24.21 -62.34 -29.51
N TRP A 470 25.38 -62.12 -28.92
CA TRP A 470 26.66 -61.97 -29.64
C TRP A 470 27.20 -63.32 -30.16
N THR A 471 26.56 -63.89 -31.18
CA THR A 471 26.82 -65.23 -31.73
C THR A 471 27.92 -65.31 -32.79
N GLY A 472 28.51 -64.16 -33.18
CA GLY A 472 29.68 -64.13 -34.08
C GLY A 472 29.40 -63.68 -35.52
N GLU A 473 28.14 -63.72 -35.97
CA GLU A 473 27.71 -63.30 -37.32
C GLU A 473 27.46 -61.78 -37.44
N GLU A 474 27.30 -61.11 -36.31
CA GLU A 474 26.96 -59.69 -36.24
C GLU A 474 28.19 -58.80 -36.37
N ASP A 475 28.10 -57.76 -37.22
CA ASP A 475 29.12 -56.73 -37.32
C ASP A 475 28.91 -55.64 -36.26
N ILE A 476 29.54 -55.85 -35.10
CA ILE A 476 29.54 -54.93 -33.96
C ILE A 476 29.92 -53.50 -34.40
N LYS A 477 30.78 -53.31 -35.41
CA LYS A 477 31.19 -51.96 -35.85
C LYS A 477 30.04 -51.22 -36.54
N THR A 478 29.28 -51.90 -37.39
CA THR A 478 28.10 -51.30 -38.06
C THR A 478 27.00 -51.00 -37.05
N ILE A 479 26.70 -51.93 -36.13
CA ILE A 479 25.70 -51.75 -35.07
C ILE A 479 26.09 -50.59 -34.15
N THR A 480 27.37 -50.50 -33.77
CA THR A 480 27.87 -49.37 -32.97
C THR A 480 27.73 -48.04 -33.73
N LYS A 481 28.00 -48.03 -35.04
CA LYS A 481 27.85 -46.83 -35.87
C LYS A 481 26.39 -46.40 -35.97
N ASP A 482 25.47 -47.33 -36.14
CA ASP A 482 24.03 -47.06 -36.23
C ASP A 482 23.46 -46.61 -34.87
N ALA A 483 23.86 -47.25 -33.78
CA ALA A 483 23.48 -46.83 -32.42
C ALA A 483 24.01 -45.43 -32.08
N ARG A 484 25.27 -45.12 -32.45
CA ARG A 484 25.83 -43.76 -32.32
C ARG A 484 25.08 -42.75 -33.19
N ALA A 485 24.73 -43.10 -34.43
CA ALA A 485 23.95 -42.22 -35.30
C ALA A 485 22.54 -41.95 -34.76
N ALA A 486 21.89 -42.95 -34.17
CA ALA A 486 20.59 -42.81 -33.52
C ALA A 486 20.65 -41.91 -32.28
N SER A 487 21.66 -42.07 -31.41
CA SER A 487 21.88 -41.18 -30.26
C SER A 487 22.25 -39.76 -30.67
N LEU A 488 22.96 -39.58 -31.78
CA LEU A 488 23.32 -38.24 -32.29
C LEU A 488 22.10 -37.45 -32.78
N LYS A 489 21.06 -38.14 -33.29
CA LYS A 489 19.78 -37.50 -33.66
C LYS A 489 19.03 -36.97 -32.44
N ILE A 490 19.14 -37.64 -31.29
CA ILE A 490 18.59 -37.12 -30.02
C ILE A 490 19.29 -35.81 -29.64
N LEU A 491 20.62 -35.79 -29.74
CA LEU A 491 21.39 -34.59 -29.50
C LEU A 491 20.98 -33.47 -30.47
N SER A 492 20.86 -33.74 -31.77
CA SER A 492 20.47 -32.69 -32.74
C SER A 492 19.08 -32.11 -32.46
N VAL A 493 18.12 -32.91 -32.00
CA VAL A 493 16.77 -32.45 -31.64
C VAL A 493 16.82 -31.56 -30.39
N LEU A 494 17.62 -31.90 -29.38
CA LEU A 494 17.67 -31.20 -28.07
C LEU A 494 18.67 -30.03 -27.98
N VAL A 495 19.43 -29.76 -29.03
CA VAL A 495 20.42 -28.66 -29.05
C VAL A 495 19.78 -27.27 -29.15
N ALA A 496 18.63 -27.16 -29.82
CA ALA A 496 17.97 -25.89 -30.08
C ALA A 496 16.44 -26.02 -30.10
N ILE A 497 15.75 -24.97 -29.64
CA ILE A 497 14.30 -24.82 -29.68
C ILE A 497 13.88 -24.42 -31.11
N ARG A 498 12.93 -25.17 -31.69
CA ARG A 498 12.46 -24.95 -33.08
C ARG A 498 10.97 -24.61 -33.13
N LEU A 499 10.57 -23.54 -32.44
CA LEU A 499 9.18 -23.08 -32.39
C LEU A 499 8.80 -22.18 -33.58
N ASP A 500 9.75 -21.45 -34.18
CA ASP A 500 9.46 -20.43 -35.21
C ASP A 500 9.71 -20.91 -36.66
N GLU A 501 9.76 -22.22 -36.91
CA GLU A 501 9.96 -22.83 -38.25
C GLU A 501 11.21 -22.36 -39.04
N LYS A 502 12.22 -21.84 -38.35
CA LYS A 502 13.48 -21.44 -38.98
C LYS A 502 14.30 -22.69 -39.34
N PRO A 503 14.76 -22.84 -40.60
CA PRO A 503 15.57 -23.97 -41.01
C PRO A 503 16.97 -23.88 -40.39
N ASP A 504 17.43 -24.96 -39.75
CA ASP A 504 18.75 -25.06 -39.14
C ASP A 504 19.63 -26.12 -39.81
N THR A 505 20.95 -25.94 -39.70
CA THR A 505 21.95 -26.85 -40.27
C THR A 505 22.60 -27.75 -39.22
N ILE A 506 22.04 -27.78 -38.01
CA ILE A 506 22.64 -28.39 -36.81
C ILE A 506 22.83 -29.90 -36.96
N GLU A 507 21.82 -30.63 -37.44
CA GLU A 507 21.93 -32.09 -37.65
C GLU A 507 23.07 -32.43 -38.64
N ASN A 508 23.18 -31.67 -39.73
CA ASN A 508 24.22 -31.86 -40.74
C ASN A 508 25.62 -31.56 -40.17
N ILE A 509 25.78 -30.48 -39.40
CA ILE A 509 27.06 -30.10 -38.77
C ILE A 509 27.49 -31.14 -37.73
N LEU A 510 26.57 -31.60 -36.88
CA LEU A 510 26.85 -32.61 -35.87
C LEU A 510 27.24 -33.95 -36.50
N THR A 511 26.50 -34.40 -37.51
CA THR A 511 26.78 -35.66 -38.22
C THR A 511 28.11 -35.60 -38.98
N SER A 512 28.40 -34.51 -39.69
CA SER A 512 29.67 -34.36 -40.43
C SER A 512 30.88 -34.26 -39.51
N SER A 513 30.76 -33.56 -38.38
CA SER A 513 31.89 -33.30 -37.49
C SER A 513 32.16 -34.39 -36.45
N LEU A 514 31.14 -35.13 -35.98
CA LEU A 514 31.27 -36.04 -34.83
C LEU A 514 31.32 -37.54 -35.21
N MET A 515 30.84 -37.91 -36.41
CA MET A 515 30.83 -39.30 -36.91
C MET A 515 32.01 -39.62 -37.84
N ASN A 516 32.59 -38.62 -38.52
CA ASN A 516 33.64 -38.79 -39.54
C ASN A 516 35.04 -38.40 -39.04
N GLU A 517 35.43 -38.78 -37.81
CA GLU A 517 36.77 -38.50 -37.23
C GLU A 517 37.94 -39.23 -37.95
N GLY A 518 37.70 -39.92 -39.07
CA GLY A 518 38.67 -40.79 -39.75
C GLY A 518 39.15 -40.36 -41.14
N VAL A 519 38.65 -39.26 -41.72
CA VAL A 519 39.15 -38.76 -43.01
C VAL A 519 39.59 -37.32 -42.82
N ALA A 520 40.87 -37.13 -42.50
CA ALA A 520 41.53 -35.84 -42.68
C ALA A 520 41.65 -35.56 -44.19
N SER A 521 40.57 -35.08 -44.80
CA SER A 521 40.65 -34.43 -46.10
C SER A 521 41.29 -33.06 -45.90
N SER A 522 42.51 -32.94 -46.38
CA SER A 522 43.32 -31.72 -46.40
C SER A 522 42.55 -30.58 -47.09
N GLY A 523 42.13 -29.57 -46.33
CA GLY A 523 41.46 -28.37 -46.86
C GLY A 523 40.69 -27.61 -45.78
N SER A 524 41.31 -26.56 -45.23
CA SER A 524 40.79 -25.47 -44.38
C SER A 524 39.29 -25.43 -44.01
N SER A 525 38.78 -26.39 -43.25
CA SER A 525 37.49 -26.25 -42.56
C SER A 525 37.75 -25.69 -41.16
N PHE A 526 37.34 -24.45 -40.89
CA PHE A 526 37.21 -23.95 -39.52
C PHE A 526 36.48 -24.99 -38.65
N ASP A 527 36.96 -25.27 -37.43
CA ASP A 527 36.28 -26.16 -36.48
C ASP A 527 34.94 -25.52 -36.07
N LEU A 528 33.87 -25.82 -36.82
CA LEU A 528 32.54 -25.22 -36.63
C LEU A 528 31.96 -25.51 -35.24
N LEU A 529 32.47 -26.52 -34.52
CA LEU A 529 32.08 -26.84 -33.14
C LEU A 529 32.94 -26.11 -32.07
N ALA A 530 33.91 -25.30 -32.48
CA ALA A 530 34.69 -24.43 -31.58
C ALA A 530 34.00 -23.06 -31.34
N SER A 531 32.89 -22.77 -32.03
CA SER A 531 32.07 -21.58 -31.82
C SER A 531 31.28 -21.65 -30.51
N SER A 532 31.11 -20.52 -29.83
CA SER A 532 30.23 -20.40 -28.66
C SER A 532 28.74 -20.35 -29.03
N THR A 533 28.40 -20.01 -30.28
CA THR A 533 27.02 -19.81 -30.76
C THR A 533 26.76 -20.54 -32.08
N TRP A 534 25.49 -20.84 -32.36
CA TRP A 534 25.03 -21.41 -33.63
C TRP A 534 24.70 -20.29 -34.63
N GLU A 535 25.24 -20.35 -35.85
CA GLU A 535 25.16 -19.27 -36.85
C GLU A 535 23.73 -18.88 -37.31
N LYS A 536 22.73 -19.75 -37.08
CA LYS A 536 21.33 -19.55 -37.51
C LYS A 536 20.29 -19.69 -36.40
N VAL A 537 20.71 -19.80 -35.14
CA VAL A 537 19.81 -19.95 -33.98
C VAL A 537 20.05 -18.80 -33.02
N SER A 538 18.98 -18.23 -32.48
CA SER A 538 19.09 -17.15 -31.49
C SER A 538 19.70 -17.67 -30.19
N GLU A 539 20.32 -16.78 -29.40
CA GLU A 539 20.87 -17.16 -28.09
C GLU A 539 19.79 -17.70 -27.14
N ASN A 540 18.57 -17.15 -27.20
CA ASN A 540 17.44 -17.61 -26.37
C ASN A 540 16.92 -18.99 -26.76
N ASP A 541 17.01 -19.35 -28.04
CA ASP A 541 16.60 -20.66 -28.56
C ASP A 541 17.68 -21.73 -28.44
N THR A 542 18.90 -21.35 -28.04
CA THR A 542 20.04 -22.28 -27.90
C THR A 542 19.99 -22.97 -26.54
N LEU A 543 19.84 -24.30 -26.53
CA LEU A 543 19.82 -25.10 -25.30
C LEU A 543 21.21 -25.64 -24.95
N ILE A 544 21.97 -26.06 -25.97
CA ILE A 544 23.31 -26.63 -25.81
C ILE A 544 24.25 -25.97 -26.83
N THR A 545 25.36 -25.44 -26.34
CA THR A 545 26.36 -24.79 -27.21
C THR A 545 27.15 -25.81 -28.04
N PRO A 546 27.73 -25.41 -29.19
CA PRO A 546 28.55 -26.31 -30.02
C PRO A 546 29.72 -26.95 -29.24
N VAL A 547 30.38 -26.18 -28.36
CA VAL A 547 31.46 -26.67 -27.49
C VAL A 547 30.97 -27.73 -26.52
N GLN A 548 29.81 -27.50 -25.89
CA GLN A 548 29.17 -28.48 -25.00
C GLN A 548 28.73 -29.75 -25.75
N CYS A 549 28.29 -29.64 -27.01
CA CYS A 549 27.99 -30.81 -27.84
C CYS A 549 29.22 -31.69 -28.02
N LYS A 550 30.40 -31.09 -28.26
CA LYS A 550 31.67 -31.80 -28.40
C LYS A 550 32.09 -32.49 -27.10
N SER A 551 31.94 -31.84 -25.95
CA SER A 551 32.23 -32.46 -24.65
C SER A 551 31.24 -33.58 -24.30
N LEU A 552 29.94 -33.35 -24.49
CA LEU A 552 28.88 -34.34 -24.29
C LEU A 552 29.10 -35.57 -25.17
N TRP A 553 29.48 -35.37 -26.43
CA TRP A 553 29.77 -36.48 -27.34
C TRP A 553 30.99 -37.31 -26.92
N ARG A 554 32.04 -36.66 -26.42
CA ARG A 554 33.22 -37.36 -25.85
C ARG A 554 32.85 -38.16 -24.61
N GLN A 555 32.10 -37.55 -23.70
CA GLN A 555 31.62 -38.21 -22.48
C GLN A 555 30.72 -39.41 -22.82
N PHE A 556 29.77 -39.23 -23.75
CA PHE A 556 28.91 -40.29 -24.25
C PHE A 556 29.72 -41.45 -24.86
N LYS A 557 30.72 -41.16 -25.69
CA LYS A 557 31.61 -42.18 -26.26
C LYS A 557 32.33 -42.97 -25.16
N ALA A 558 32.92 -42.28 -24.18
CA ALA A 558 33.65 -42.92 -23.08
C ALA A 558 32.73 -43.82 -22.21
N GLU A 559 31.52 -43.35 -21.88
CA GLU A 559 30.58 -44.12 -21.05
C GLU A 559 29.96 -45.32 -21.78
N THR A 560 29.81 -45.24 -23.11
CA THR A 560 29.27 -46.35 -23.93
C THR A 560 30.34 -47.31 -24.44
N GLU A 561 31.62 -46.93 -24.40
CA GLU A 561 32.75 -47.75 -24.84
C GLU A 561 32.88 -49.05 -24.04
N TYR A 562 32.56 -49.01 -22.75
CA TYR A 562 32.49 -50.23 -21.92
C TYR A 562 31.47 -51.23 -22.48
N MET A 563 30.29 -50.78 -22.94
CA MET A 563 29.26 -51.67 -23.49
C MET A 563 29.71 -52.31 -24.81
N VAL A 564 30.38 -51.53 -25.66
CA VAL A 564 30.95 -52.02 -26.92
C VAL A 564 32.08 -53.03 -26.65
N THR A 565 32.95 -52.75 -25.68
CA THR A 565 34.04 -53.65 -25.28
C THR A 565 33.50 -54.94 -24.67
N GLN A 566 32.42 -54.86 -23.88
CA GLN A 566 31.72 -56.02 -23.33
C GLN A 566 31.12 -56.90 -24.44
N ALA A 567 30.54 -56.29 -25.48
CA ALA A 567 30.03 -57.03 -26.64
C ALA A 567 31.15 -57.73 -27.42
N ILE A 568 32.29 -57.04 -27.66
CA ILE A 568 33.45 -57.62 -28.35
C ILE A 568 34.04 -58.79 -27.55
N THR A 569 34.21 -58.61 -26.24
CA THR A 569 34.73 -59.68 -25.36
C THR A 569 33.76 -60.85 -25.26
N ALA A 570 32.44 -60.62 -25.24
CA ALA A 570 31.43 -61.67 -25.29
C ALA A 570 31.47 -62.45 -26.62
N GLN A 571 31.62 -61.75 -27.75
CA GLN A 571 31.77 -62.36 -29.07
C GLN A 571 33.07 -63.17 -29.19
N GLU A 572 34.18 -62.66 -28.66
CA GLU A 572 35.46 -63.38 -28.60
C GLU A 572 35.40 -64.60 -27.68
N ALA A 573 34.73 -64.48 -26.52
CA ALA A 573 34.52 -65.60 -25.60
C ALA A 573 33.66 -66.70 -26.26
N TYR A 574 32.63 -66.32 -27.01
CA TYR A 574 31.82 -67.27 -27.79
C TYR A 574 32.66 -67.97 -28.87
N LYS A 575 33.48 -67.22 -29.63
CA LYS A 575 34.42 -67.80 -30.62
C LYS A 575 35.46 -68.72 -29.98
N ARG A 576 36.00 -68.37 -28.80
CA ARG A 576 36.96 -69.22 -28.07
C ARG A 576 36.32 -70.48 -27.49
N ARG A 577 35.09 -70.39 -26.96
CA ARG A 577 34.34 -71.53 -26.43
C ARG A 577 34.05 -72.59 -27.51
N ASN A 578 33.80 -72.16 -28.75
CA ASN A 578 33.58 -73.08 -29.86
C ASN A 578 34.85 -73.87 -30.28
N ASN A 579 36.03 -73.46 -29.82
CA ASN A 579 37.32 -74.08 -30.16
C ASN A 579 37.97 -74.91 -29.03
N TRP A 580 37.29 -75.13 -27.90
CA TRP A 580 37.89 -75.82 -26.75
C TRP A 580 37.58 -77.34 -26.74
N LEU A 581 38.56 -78.17 -27.11
CA LEU A 581 38.57 -79.62 -26.83
C LEU A 581 39.07 -79.89 -25.39
N PRO A 582 38.50 -80.86 -24.63
CA PRO A 582 38.89 -81.11 -23.24
C PRO A 582 40.36 -81.54 -23.08
N PRO A 583 41.01 -81.27 -21.92
CA PRO A 583 42.43 -81.57 -21.69
C PRO A 583 42.79 -83.05 -21.90
N PRO A 584 43.97 -83.40 -22.42
CA PRO A 584 44.35 -84.79 -22.76
C PRO A 584 44.25 -85.78 -21.58
N TRP A 585 44.50 -85.34 -20.34
CA TRP A 585 44.38 -86.18 -19.15
C TRP A 585 42.91 -86.52 -18.82
N ALA A 586 41.97 -85.62 -19.12
CA ALA A 586 40.55 -85.85 -18.90
C ALA A 586 39.97 -86.83 -19.94
N ILE A 587 40.50 -86.78 -21.17
CA ILE A 587 40.19 -87.75 -22.23
C ILE A 587 40.74 -89.14 -21.88
N LEU A 588 41.98 -89.23 -21.36
CA LEU A 588 42.60 -90.48 -20.92
C LEU A 588 41.89 -91.10 -19.69
N ALA A 589 41.50 -90.27 -18.72
CA ALA A 589 40.75 -90.73 -17.55
C ALA A 589 39.36 -91.26 -17.94
N MET A 590 38.64 -90.57 -18.83
CA MET A 590 37.34 -91.04 -19.37
C MET A 590 37.45 -92.39 -20.06
N PHE A 591 38.59 -92.67 -20.72
CA PHE A 591 38.81 -93.91 -21.46
C PHE A 591 39.13 -95.11 -20.54
N ILE A 592 39.77 -94.89 -19.38
CA ILE A 592 40.20 -95.96 -18.46
C ILE A 592 39.12 -96.33 -17.42
N LEU A 593 38.42 -95.35 -16.84
CA LEU A 593 37.47 -95.60 -15.75
C LEU A 593 36.01 -95.75 -16.18
N GLY A 594 35.64 -95.33 -17.39
CA GLY A 594 34.24 -95.21 -17.79
C GLY A 594 33.54 -93.98 -17.18
N PHE A 595 32.58 -93.41 -17.91
CA PHE A 595 31.99 -92.11 -17.60
C PHE A 595 31.15 -92.10 -16.30
N ASN A 596 30.50 -93.23 -15.95
CA ASN A 596 29.66 -93.31 -14.76
C ASN A 596 30.49 -93.35 -13.46
N GLU A 597 31.58 -94.11 -13.41
CA GLU A 597 32.45 -94.24 -12.23
C GLU A 597 33.22 -92.94 -11.92
N ILE A 598 33.70 -92.21 -12.93
CA ILE A 598 34.34 -90.90 -12.73
C ILE A 598 33.34 -89.89 -12.17
N MET A 599 32.10 -89.92 -12.64
CA MET A 599 31.08 -89.00 -12.17
C MET A 599 30.60 -89.35 -10.76
N LEU A 600 30.67 -90.63 -10.35
CA LEU A 600 30.46 -91.06 -8.96
C LEU A 600 31.59 -90.56 -8.03
N LEU A 601 32.84 -90.62 -8.49
CA LEU A 601 34.03 -90.18 -7.74
C LEU A 601 34.08 -88.65 -7.57
N LEU A 602 33.76 -87.88 -8.62
CA LEU A 602 33.72 -86.41 -8.58
C LEU A 602 32.54 -85.85 -7.77
N ARG A 603 31.45 -86.62 -7.62
CA ARG A 603 30.22 -86.16 -6.94
C ARG A 603 30.19 -86.46 -5.44
N ASN A 604 31.07 -87.32 -4.93
CA ASN A 604 31.14 -87.68 -3.52
C ASN A 604 32.55 -87.45 -2.92
N PRO A 605 32.80 -86.34 -2.21
CA PRO A 605 34.11 -86.02 -1.65
C PRO A 605 34.58 -87.00 -0.56
N LEU A 606 33.65 -87.78 0.02
CA LEU A 606 33.94 -88.80 1.03
C LEU A 606 34.77 -89.98 0.49
N TYR A 607 34.63 -90.35 -0.79
CA TYR A 607 35.42 -91.47 -1.35
C TYR A 607 36.91 -91.12 -1.45
N PHE A 608 37.26 -89.86 -1.73
CA PHE A 608 38.65 -89.41 -1.71
C PHE A 608 39.25 -89.51 -0.30
N VAL A 609 38.47 -89.18 0.74
CA VAL A 609 38.91 -89.30 2.15
C VAL A 609 39.08 -90.78 2.54
N ILE A 610 38.17 -91.67 2.13
CA ILE A 610 38.26 -93.10 2.42
C ILE A 610 39.48 -93.73 1.73
N ILE A 611 39.71 -93.42 0.44
CA ILE A 611 40.88 -93.92 -0.30
C ILE A 611 42.18 -93.43 0.36
N PHE A 612 42.21 -92.17 0.83
CA PHE A 612 43.35 -91.60 1.53
C PHE A 612 43.62 -92.26 2.89
N VAL A 613 42.59 -92.55 3.69
CA VAL A 613 42.71 -93.25 4.98
C VAL A 613 43.17 -94.70 4.79
N VAL A 614 42.62 -95.42 3.80
CA VAL A 614 43.07 -96.78 3.46
C VAL A 614 44.54 -96.78 3.03
N TYR A 615 44.96 -95.82 2.20
CA TYR A 615 46.35 -95.69 1.80
C TYR A 615 47.29 -95.48 3.00
N LEU A 616 46.93 -94.60 3.96
CA LEU A 616 47.73 -94.37 5.16
C LEU A 616 47.81 -95.60 6.07
N LEU A 617 46.70 -96.33 6.26
CA LEU A 617 46.67 -97.57 7.05
C LEU A 617 47.50 -98.69 6.39
N SER A 618 47.36 -98.89 5.08
CA SER A 618 48.19 -99.87 4.35
C SER A 618 49.67 -99.51 4.39
N LYS A 619 50.01 -98.22 4.32
CA LYS A 619 51.41 -97.76 4.44
C LYS A 619 51.97 -97.93 5.85
N ALA A 620 51.17 -97.69 6.89
CA ALA A 620 51.54 -97.93 8.28
C ALA A 620 51.78 -99.42 8.58
N LEU A 621 50.89 -100.29 8.10
CA LEU A 621 51.05 -101.75 8.17
C LEU A 621 52.30 -102.23 7.41
N TRP A 622 52.57 -101.67 6.22
CA TRP A 622 53.76 -102.01 5.44
C TRP A 622 55.07 -101.66 6.16
N ILE A 623 55.10 -100.55 6.90
CA ILE A 623 56.28 -100.08 7.65
C ILE A 623 56.47 -100.87 8.96
N GLN A 624 55.39 -101.20 9.69
CA GLN A 624 55.48 -101.91 10.97
C GLN A 624 55.75 -103.41 10.83
N MET A 625 55.34 -104.03 9.72
CA MET A 625 55.50 -105.47 9.51
C MET A 625 56.87 -105.86 8.93
N ASP A 626 57.80 -104.91 8.74
CA ASP A 626 59.18 -105.08 8.25
C ASP A 626 59.32 -106.27 7.26
N ILE A 627 58.42 -106.28 6.26
CA ILE A 627 58.07 -107.45 5.43
C ILE A 627 59.29 -107.93 4.62
N GLY A 628 60.29 -107.06 4.44
CA GLY A 628 61.56 -107.38 3.81
C GLY A 628 62.44 -108.37 4.58
N ARG A 629 62.36 -108.42 5.93
CA ARG A 629 63.13 -109.39 6.74
C ARG A 629 62.36 -110.68 7.02
N ALA A 630 61.04 -110.63 7.12
CA ALA A 630 60.21 -111.81 7.42
C ALA A 630 60.08 -112.80 6.23
N PHE A 631 60.37 -112.38 5.00
CA PHE A 631 60.31 -113.24 3.80
C PHE A 631 61.65 -113.87 3.38
N GLN A 632 62.77 -113.58 4.07
CA GLN A 632 64.07 -114.17 3.74
C GLN A 632 64.21 -115.66 4.12
N SER A 633 63.37 -116.17 5.02
CA SER A 633 63.35 -117.58 5.45
C SER A 633 62.29 -118.44 4.72
N GLY A 634 61.70 -117.93 3.63
CA GLY A 634 60.83 -118.69 2.73
C GLY A 634 59.32 -118.41 2.93
N PRO A 635 58.53 -118.38 1.84
CA PRO A 635 57.22 -117.73 1.79
C PRO A 635 56.14 -118.37 2.67
N PHE A 636 56.16 -119.69 2.86
CA PHE A 636 55.20 -120.37 3.74
C PHE A 636 55.50 -120.14 5.23
N VAL A 637 56.77 -120.05 5.62
CA VAL A 637 57.18 -119.74 7.00
C VAL A 637 56.97 -118.24 7.29
N GLY A 638 57.19 -117.38 6.30
CA GLY A 638 56.88 -115.95 6.37
C GLY A 638 55.39 -115.67 6.54
N LEU A 639 54.51 -116.35 5.79
CA LEU A 639 53.05 -116.21 5.93
C LEU A 639 52.52 -116.71 7.29
N LEU A 640 53.08 -117.79 7.85
CA LEU A 640 52.72 -118.29 9.19
C LEU A 640 53.26 -117.39 10.33
N SER A 641 54.46 -116.82 10.16
CA SER A 641 55.01 -115.81 11.08
C SER A 641 54.16 -114.54 11.07
N ILE A 642 53.73 -114.11 9.88
CA ILE A 642 52.88 -112.93 9.70
C ILE A 642 51.46 -113.18 10.23
N SER A 643 50.86 -114.36 10.03
CA SER A 643 49.51 -114.65 10.53
C SER A 643 49.47 -114.79 12.07
N SER A 644 50.56 -115.27 12.69
CA SER A 644 50.65 -115.41 14.15
C SER A 644 51.01 -114.11 14.87
N GLN A 645 51.66 -113.15 14.19
CA GLN A 645 51.99 -111.83 14.76
C GLN A 645 50.98 -110.72 14.42
N LEU A 646 50.04 -110.95 13.49
CA LEU A 646 49.05 -109.97 13.07
C LEU A 646 48.10 -109.58 14.23
N LEU A 647 47.53 -110.56 14.93
CA LEU A 647 46.58 -110.31 16.02
C LEU A 647 47.25 -109.64 17.23
N PRO A 648 48.41 -110.12 17.73
CA PRO A 648 49.11 -109.47 18.83
C PRO A 648 49.57 -108.04 18.51
N SER A 649 49.97 -107.77 17.26
CA SER A 649 50.41 -106.43 16.84
C SER A 649 49.26 -105.45 16.68
N ILE A 650 48.10 -105.90 16.17
CA ILE A 650 46.86 -105.10 16.13
C ILE A 650 46.36 -104.85 17.55
N MET A 651 46.44 -105.84 18.44
CA MET A 651 46.06 -105.67 19.86
C MET A 651 47.03 -104.73 20.59
N ASN A 652 48.34 -104.77 20.31
CA ASN A 652 49.33 -103.85 20.89
C ASN A 652 49.23 -102.42 20.33
N LEU A 653 48.81 -102.23 19.08
CA LEU A 653 48.50 -100.91 18.51
C LEU A 653 47.22 -100.33 19.12
N LEU A 654 46.17 -101.14 19.26
CA LEU A 654 44.93 -100.72 19.93
C LEU A 654 45.18 -100.43 21.42
N LYS A 655 46.04 -101.20 22.09
CA LYS A 655 46.40 -100.99 23.49
C LYS A 655 47.32 -99.78 23.71
N ARG A 656 48.27 -99.52 22.81
CA ARG A 656 49.04 -98.25 22.78
C ARG A 656 48.14 -97.04 22.50
N LEU A 657 47.15 -97.17 21.62
CA LEU A 657 46.15 -96.13 21.35
C LEU A 657 45.14 -95.92 22.50
N THR A 658 45.00 -96.88 23.42
CA THR A 658 44.21 -96.69 24.66
C THR A 658 45.06 -96.25 25.86
N GLU A 659 46.35 -96.53 25.89
CA GLU A 659 47.28 -96.08 26.95
C GLU A 659 47.93 -94.70 26.67
N GLU A 660 48.00 -94.23 25.41
CA GLU A 660 48.43 -92.85 25.05
C GLU A 660 47.27 -91.82 25.04
N ALA A 661 46.04 -92.20 25.37
CA ALA A 661 44.88 -91.32 25.42
C ALA A 661 44.62 -90.65 26.81
N HIS A 662 45.55 -90.73 27.78
CA HIS A 662 45.38 -90.17 29.14
C HIS A 662 46.54 -89.34 29.70
N VAL A 663 47.48 -88.84 28.88
CA VAL A 663 48.60 -88.04 29.38
C VAL A 663 48.85 -86.80 28.49
N TYR A 664 48.56 -85.62 29.07
CA TYR A 664 48.83 -84.23 28.67
C TYR A 664 47.81 -83.44 27.82
N THR A 665 47.10 -82.58 28.55
CA THR A 665 46.43 -81.33 28.14
C THR A 665 47.45 -80.19 27.91
N ASN A 666 47.39 -79.54 26.74
CA ASN A 666 47.65 -78.10 26.42
C ASN A 666 49.04 -77.43 26.73
N PRO A 667 49.35 -76.22 26.17
CA PRO A 667 49.18 -75.72 24.79
C PRO A 667 50.34 -74.78 24.25
N GLN A 668 50.19 -74.34 22.98
CA GLN A 668 50.74 -73.12 22.29
C GLN A 668 52.23 -73.05 21.89
N PRO A 669 52.69 -72.15 20.96
CA PRO A 669 52.08 -70.94 20.30
C PRO A 669 52.18 -70.87 18.73
N THR A 670 51.25 -70.30 17.94
CA THR A 670 51.06 -68.87 17.45
C THR A 670 52.30 -68.22 16.78
N ILE A 671 52.33 -67.54 15.60
CA ILE A 671 51.52 -66.51 14.85
C ILE A 671 52.38 -66.12 13.59
N PRO A 672 52.02 -65.27 12.57
CA PRO A 672 50.78 -64.92 11.85
C PRO A 672 50.91 -64.97 10.29
N ALA A 673 49.80 -64.81 9.57
CA ALA A 673 49.76 -63.92 8.40
C ALA A 673 48.34 -63.39 8.17
N SER A 674 48.23 -62.07 8.07
CA SER A 674 47.04 -61.32 7.69
C SER A 674 46.71 -61.50 6.21
N SER A 675 45.42 -61.51 5.87
CA SER A 675 44.96 -61.31 4.50
C SER A 675 43.76 -60.38 4.46
N HIS A 676 43.80 -59.48 3.48
CA HIS A 676 42.74 -58.63 2.99
C HIS A 676 41.60 -59.45 2.35
N SER A 677 40.37 -58.92 2.41
CA SER A 677 39.40 -58.80 1.29
C SER A 677 38.05 -58.33 1.90
N PHE A 678 37.51 -57.15 1.58
CA PHE A 678 36.70 -56.82 0.40
C PHE A 678 35.90 -58.00 -0.17
N ARG A 679 34.56 -58.02 0.02
CA ARG A 679 33.60 -57.59 -1.00
C ARG A 679 32.13 -57.77 -0.56
N SER A 680 31.37 -56.68 -0.69
CA SER A 680 30.08 -56.52 -1.40
C SER A 680 28.83 -57.36 -1.11
N GLN A 681 27.73 -56.58 -1.02
CA GLN A 681 26.38 -56.79 -1.61
C GLN A 681 25.48 -57.81 -0.87
N THR A 682 24.17 -57.62 -0.65
CA THR A 682 23.15 -56.84 -1.36
C THR A 682 21.86 -56.75 -0.52
N LEU A 683 21.08 -55.69 -0.77
CA LEU A 683 19.61 -55.50 -0.69
C LEU A 683 18.68 -56.29 0.26
N GLN A 684 17.92 -55.48 1.03
CA GLN A 684 16.45 -55.49 1.27
C GLN A 684 15.75 -56.78 1.72
N SER A 685 15.16 -56.75 2.94
CA SER A 685 13.74 -56.40 3.17
C SER A 685 13.33 -56.64 4.64
N ASN A 686 12.55 -55.71 5.20
CA ASN A 686 11.83 -55.67 6.51
C ASN A 686 11.12 -56.99 6.92
N PRO A 687 10.60 -57.18 8.18
CA PRO A 687 10.15 -56.17 9.14
C PRO A 687 10.48 -56.41 10.63
N ASP A 688 10.01 -55.46 11.44
CA ASP A 688 9.99 -55.33 12.89
C ASP A 688 9.65 -56.61 13.67
N THR A 689 10.34 -56.81 14.80
CA THR A 689 9.66 -56.88 16.12
C THR A 689 10.65 -56.81 17.28
N ASN A 690 10.25 -56.01 18.27
CA ASN A 690 10.37 -56.29 19.70
C ASN A 690 11.63 -55.90 20.49
N THR A 691 11.48 -54.70 21.08
CA THR A 691 11.39 -54.43 22.53
C THR A 691 12.65 -54.27 23.37
N ILE A 692 12.52 -53.31 24.31
CA ILE A 692 13.18 -53.20 25.64
C ILE A 692 14.60 -52.61 25.53
N LEU A 693 14.98 -51.50 26.17
CA LEU A 693 14.43 -50.68 27.27
C LEU A 693 15.17 -49.33 27.21
N ASP A 694 14.43 -48.23 27.31
CA ASP A 694 14.90 -46.98 27.91
C ASP A 694 15.31 -47.26 29.38
N PRO A 695 16.23 -46.48 29.99
CA PRO A 695 15.72 -45.28 30.65
C PRO A 695 16.68 -44.09 30.82
N SER A 696 16.02 -42.92 30.90
CA SER A 696 16.30 -41.80 31.81
C SER A 696 17.46 -40.86 31.46
N ALA A 697 17.19 -39.56 31.20
CA ALA A 697 16.94 -38.49 32.18
C ALA A 697 18.22 -38.15 32.99
N ALA A 698 18.61 -36.91 33.26
CA ALA A 698 17.99 -35.60 33.15
C ALA A 698 19.11 -34.55 33.33
N THR A 699 18.83 -33.29 32.92
CA THR A 699 19.29 -32.03 33.57
C THR A 699 20.81 -31.71 33.53
N ILE A 700 21.33 -30.47 33.51
CA ILE A 700 20.92 -29.15 34.02
C ILE A 700 21.95 -28.13 33.44
N VAL A 701 21.48 -26.94 32.97
CA VAL A 701 21.97 -25.57 33.33
C VAL A 701 23.42 -25.20 32.89
N GLU A 702 23.80 -24.03 32.37
CA GLU A 702 23.42 -22.63 32.60
C GLU A 702 24.06 -21.70 31.54
N SER A 703 23.51 -20.48 31.44
CA SER A 703 24.14 -19.16 31.17
C SER A 703 24.97 -18.86 29.90
N ALA A 704 24.34 -18.04 29.06
CA ALA A 704 24.65 -16.63 28.77
C ALA A 704 25.99 -16.19 28.12
N GLU A 705 25.81 -15.46 27.00
CA GLU A 705 26.34 -14.11 26.66
C GLU A 705 27.13 -13.93 25.36
N SER A 706 26.63 -12.94 24.59
CA SER A 706 27.32 -12.10 23.58
C SER A 706 27.67 -12.77 22.24
N SER A 707 27.64 -12.13 21.07
CA SER A 707 27.30 -10.77 20.63
C SER A 707 27.30 -10.76 19.07
N ASN A 708 26.74 -9.69 18.51
CA ASN A 708 26.88 -9.18 17.12
C ASN A 708 26.03 -9.82 16.01
N VAL A 709 25.46 -9.11 15.02
CA VAL A 709 25.32 -7.68 14.66
C VAL A 709 24.32 -7.61 13.47
N HIS A 710 23.51 -6.53 13.41
CA HIS A 710 22.81 -5.92 12.25
C HIS A 710 21.78 -6.73 11.42
N SER A 711 20.71 -6.16 10.85
CA SER A 711 20.15 -4.80 10.79
C SER A 711 18.81 -4.87 10.05
N CYS A 712 17.78 -4.15 10.49
CA CYS A 712 16.87 -3.41 9.61
C CYS A 712 16.09 -2.38 10.43
N SER A 713 16.10 -1.15 9.92
CA SER A 713 15.59 0.10 10.45
C SER A 713 14.19 0.39 9.92
N ASP A 714 13.29 0.80 10.82
CA ASP A 714 12.04 1.51 10.50
C ASP A 714 12.15 2.95 11.02
N ASP A 715 11.79 3.91 10.16
CA ASP A 715 11.79 5.36 10.42
C ASP A 715 10.45 5.82 11.05
N GLU A 716 10.58 6.62 12.11
CA GLU A 716 9.55 7.46 12.71
C GLU A 716 9.41 8.80 11.98
N ILE A 717 8.19 9.38 11.96
CA ILE A 717 8.00 10.84 11.85
C ILE A 717 6.87 11.26 12.80
N GLU A 718 7.23 12.04 13.83
CA GLU A 718 6.29 12.85 14.61
C GLU A 718 6.77 14.32 14.70
N TYR A 719 5.77 15.20 14.91
CA TYR A 719 5.74 16.64 14.69
C TYR A 719 6.70 17.49 15.54
N SER A 720 7.11 18.66 15.02
CA SER A 720 7.56 19.80 15.83
C SER A 720 7.29 21.16 15.16
N SER A 721 6.75 22.08 15.97
CA SER A 721 6.31 23.46 15.66
C SER A 721 7.47 24.44 15.38
N PRO A 722 7.23 25.58 14.67
CA PRO A 722 8.28 26.58 14.45
C PRO A 722 8.23 27.75 15.44
N ASN A 723 9.43 28.23 15.77
CA ASN A 723 9.76 29.34 16.65
C ASN A 723 9.78 30.69 15.93
N VAL A 724 9.51 31.72 16.72
CA VAL A 724 9.46 33.16 16.43
C VAL A 724 10.84 33.74 16.08
N ALA A 725 10.92 34.56 15.03
CA ALA A 725 12.10 35.36 14.71
C ALA A 725 11.76 36.87 14.65
N HIS A 726 12.51 37.65 15.43
CA HIS A 726 12.51 39.12 15.46
C HIS A 726 13.14 39.72 14.18
N GLN A 727 12.48 40.72 13.60
CA GLN A 727 13.10 41.67 12.66
C GLN A 727 12.90 43.11 13.15
N LYS A 728 14.00 43.88 13.11
CA LYS A 728 14.08 45.34 13.35
C LYS A 728 13.53 46.14 12.15
N PRO A 729 13.14 47.42 12.35
CA PRO A 729 12.56 48.26 11.29
C PRO A 729 13.63 49.11 10.57
N PRO A 730 13.35 49.60 9.35
CA PRO A 730 14.12 50.69 8.75
C PRO A 730 13.46 52.06 9.02
N LYS A 731 14.32 53.07 9.19
CA LYS A 731 14.01 54.50 9.14
C LYS A 731 13.89 54.94 7.67
N ILE A 732 12.88 55.76 7.36
CA ILE A 732 12.94 57.18 6.96
C ILE A 732 11.54 57.76 7.13
#